data_AF-A0AAW1LQR1-F1
#
_entry.id   AF-A0AAW1LQR1-F1
#
_cell.length_a   1.000
_cell.length_b   1.000
_cell.length_c   1.000
_cell.angle_alpha   90.00
_cell.angle_beta   90.00
_cell.angle_gamma   90.00
#
_symmetry.space_group_name_H-M   'P 1'
#
loop_
_entity.id
_entity.type
_entity.pdbx_description
1 polymer ?
#
loop_
_entity_poly.entity_id
_entity_poly.type
_entity_poly.pdbx_seq_one_letter_code
_entity_poly.pdbx_strand_id
1 'polypeptide(L)'
;MRSRTILVYISCWIVYVSGGPIIIDSRDGNAIINSDQNKVIEPINTNVIDNWNYTTPNLNIPILPDKVRNHTLPEIGGNSTPRLIWDIDQDKNTNLPQFVDKALKLLNLKQVAYEIENSLLSKVSCTACNAGAGLLQHYIKTGKSEKEIKKTIYNFCVNLKVQSARALTKFAVSSSGMDAVTFTTLTTNGRLYFHPVPKPKIEEQRIPEAEAPLFKVLHISDTHFDPYYLEGSNADCAEPLCCRLTNGAPISKEQAAGKWGDYRKCDTWNYTTPNLNIPILPDKVRNHTLPEIGGNSTPRLIWDIDQDKNTNLPQFVDKALKLLNLKQVAYEIENSLLSKVSCTACNAGAGLLQHYIKTGKSEKEIKKTIYNFCVNLKVQSARVCEGITELFAGEVIYVLGKLNIGPDEICSFIIGDGCGDVYNPYHEWEVIFPPVPKPKIEEQRIPEAEAPLFKVLHISDTHFDPYYLEGSNADCAEPLCCRLTNGAPISKEQAAGKWGDYRKCDTPKITVDNMLKHIQDTHPDIDYILWTGDLPPHDIWNQTKEENLKIIKETVKQMSEMFPNVPIFPALGNHESAPVNSFPPPFVDSPETSISWLYDEMDSQWRKWLPSSVSNTVRRGAFYSVLVRPGFRLISLNMNYCNNKNWWLLLNSTDPATELQWFIYELQSAEFNGEKVHVIGHIPPGHSDCLKVWSRNYYAIINRYESTIAAQFFGHTHYDEFEVFYDHHDISRSINIAYVGPSVSPYYDLNPGYRIYYIDGDHDKTTRAVIDHESWTMNLREANLYGYPIWFKLYSARQAFGMEALRPQDWDQLVEKMTNEPQLFELFYKYYYKASPVRPICDIECKKRILCDLRSGRSHDRKNLCQTIESRIDTTSTLSWREWIYNTISVSMV
;
A
#
# COMPACT_ATOMS: atom_id res chain seq x y z
N MET A 1 -32.03 54.71 -10.20
CA MET A 1 -32.36 55.33 -11.52
C MET A 1 -31.64 54.51 -12.57
N ARG A 2 -32.15 54.11 -13.76
CA ARG A 2 -33.46 54.11 -14.46
C ARG A 2 -33.70 52.64 -14.95
N SER A 3 -34.90 52.05 -15.07
CA SER A 3 -36.01 52.29 -16.03
C SER A 3 -35.56 52.21 -17.52
N ARG A 4 -36.20 51.51 -18.48
CA ARG A 4 -37.39 50.60 -18.61
C ARG A 4 -37.22 49.80 -19.95
N THR A 5 -37.70 48.55 -20.15
CA THR A 5 -39.02 48.15 -20.76
C THR A 5 -39.34 48.85 -22.12
N ILE A 6 -39.71 48.20 -23.26
CA ILE A 6 -41.05 47.63 -23.62
C ILE A 6 -41.08 47.00 -25.08
N LEU A 7 -41.78 45.85 -25.29
CA LEU A 7 -42.61 45.37 -26.47
C LEU A 7 -42.08 45.27 -27.96
N VAL A 8 -42.24 44.14 -28.71
CA VAL A 8 -43.30 43.75 -29.74
C VAL A 8 -42.92 44.04 -31.24
N TYR A 9 -43.26 43.28 -32.32
CA TYR A 9 -44.02 42.02 -32.55
C TYR A 9 -43.76 41.32 -33.95
N ILE A 10 -44.16 40.03 -34.05
CA ILE A 10 -44.80 39.25 -35.17
C ILE A 10 -44.36 39.37 -36.66
N SER A 11 -44.11 38.20 -37.27
CA SER A 11 -44.69 37.75 -38.57
C SER A 11 -44.70 36.20 -38.69
N CYS A 12 -45.82 35.58 -39.08
CA CYS A 12 -45.96 34.11 -39.29
C CYS A 12 -45.61 33.68 -40.74
N TRP A 13 -45.52 32.39 -41.11
CA TRP A 13 -46.61 31.42 -41.40
C TRP A 13 -46.03 29.97 -41.42
N ILE A 14 -46.59 28.98 -40.70
CA ILE A 14 -47.55 27.92 -41.15
C ILE A 14 -46.91 26.84 -42.05
N VAL A 15 -47.08 25.50 -41.92
CA VAL A 15 -47.82 24.53 -41.06
C VAL A 15 -47.25 23.12 -41.41
N TYR A 16 -47.22 22.01 -40.64
CA TYR A 16 -47.31 21.56 -39.22
C TYR A 16 -46.42 20.26 -39.18
N VAL A 17 -46.51 19.14 -38.44
CA VAL A 17 -47.20 18.47 -37.29
C VAL A 17 -46.25 17.29 -36.92
N SER A 18 -46.23 16.54 -35.81
CA SER A 18 -46.64 16.60 -34.38
C SER A 18 -46.18 15.23 -33.78
N GLY A 19 -45.93 15.00 -32.49
CA GLY A 19 -46.03 15.76 -31.25
C GLY A 19 -45.79 14.81 -30.05
N GLY A 20 -45.78 15.30 -28.81
CA GLY A 20 -45.85 14.47 -27.59
C GLY A 20 -46.88 15.06 -26.61
N PRO A 21 -46.88 14.71 -25.32
CA PRO A 21 -46.27 13.55 -24.65
C PRO A 21 -47.24 12.82 -23.68
N ILE A 22 -47.08 11.51 -23.41
CA ILE A 22 -47.81 10.82 -22.31
C ILE A 22 -46.92 9.73 -21.66
N ILE A 23 -47.18 9.45 -20.38
CA ILE A 23 -46.69 8.31 -19.58
C ILE A 23 -47.72 7.13 -19.68
N ILE A 24 -47.84 6.08 -18.85
CA ILE A 24 -47.43 5.80 -17.46
C ILE A 24 -47.24 4.28 -17.26
N ASP A 25 -46.37 3.93 -16.30
CA ASP A 25 -46.33 2.66 -15.55
C ASP A 25 -45.86 1.39 -16.28
N SER A 26 -45.30 0.46 -15.50
CA SER A 26 -44.89 -0.88 -15.93
C SER A 26 -44.96 -1.87 -14.76
N ARG A 27 -46.19 -2.24 -14.38
CA ARG A 27 -46.47 -3.48 -13.64
C ARG A 27 -47.10 -4.49 -14.59
N ASP A 28 -46.86 -5.77 -14.29
CA ASP A 28 -47.55 -6.93 -14.84
C ASP A 28 -47.53 -7.05 -16.38
N GLY A 29 -46.52 -7.76 -16.89
CA GLY A 29 -46.34 -7.95 -18.33
C GLY A 29 -47.34 -8.90 -18.97
N ASN A 30 -47.91 -8.50 -20.09
CA ASN A 30 -48.32 -9.37 -21.20
C ASN A 30 -48.29 -8.59 -22.52
N ALA A 31 -48.07 -9.29 -23.64
CA ALA A 31 -47.73 -8.65 -24.91
C ALA A 31 -48.94 -8.07 -25.68
N ILE A 32 -48.68 -7.01 -26.45
CA ILE A 32 -49.57 -6.56 -27.54
C ILE A 32 -48.79 -6.69 -28.86
N ILE A 33 -49.34 -7.45 -29.80
CA ILE A 33 -48.81 -7.58 -31.16
C ILE A 33 -49.56 -6.62 -32.10
N ASN A 34 -48.84 -6.13 -33.11
CA ASN A 34 -49.32 -5.24 -34.17
C ASN A 34 -50.69 -5.65 -34.75
N SER A 35 -51.60 -4.68 -34.90
CA SER A 35 -52.94 -4.90 -35.44
C SER A 35 -53.12 -4.27 -36.84
N ASP A 36 -52.83 -5.04 -37.89
CA ASP A 36 -53.62 -4.92 -39.13
C ASP A 36 -53.84 -6.30 -39.77
N GLN A 37 -54.92 -6.95 -39.32
CA GLN A 37 -55.70 -8.04 -39.94
C GLN A 37 -54.99 -9.29 -40.52
N ASN A 38 -55.05 -10.41 -39.78
CA ASN A 38 -56.04 -11.49 -40.00
C ASN A 38 -55.65 -12.85 -39.35
N LYS A 39 -56.59 -13.47 -38.59
CA LYS A 39 -56.73 -14.93 -38.31
C LYS A 39 -55.61 -15.64 -37.48
N VAL A 40 -55.87 -16.69 -36.68
CA VAL A 40 -57.07 -17.11 -35.91
C VAL A 40 -56.66 -18.20 -34.88
N ILE A 41 -57.24 -18.18 -33.66
CA ILE A 41 -57.40 -19.29 -32.66
C ILE A 41 -56.13 -20.01 -32.10
N GLU A 42 -55.79 -19.69 -30.84
CA GLU A 42 -55.76 -20.55 -29.62
C GLU A 42 -55.70 -22.12 -29.68
N PRO A 43 -55.40 -22.83 -28.55
CA PRO A 43 -54.45 -22.58 -27.45
C PRO A 43 -53.72 -23.90 -27.01
N ILE A 44 -53.52 -24.12 -25.68
CA ILE A 44 -53.08 -25.33 -24.92
C ILE A 44 -51.57 -25.42 -24.61
N ASN A 45 -51.05 -25.90 -23.46
CA ASN A 45 -51.40 -25.88 -22.01
C ASN A 45 -50.24 -26.61 -21.25
N THR A 46 -50.24 -26.58 -19.90
CA THR A 46 -49.58 -27.50 -18.93
C THR A 46 -48.04 -27.66 -18.91
N ASN A 47 -47.45 -27.34 -17.75
CA ASN A 47 -46.72 -28.18 -16.76
C ASN A 47 -45.88 -29.42 -17.20
N VAL A 48 -45.03 -29.89 -16.24
CA VAL A 48 -44.04 -31.01 -16.25
C VAL A 48 -42.63 -30.47 -16.55
N ILE A 49 -41.65 -30.46 -15.63
CA ILE A 49 -41.05 -31.45 -14.71
C ILE A 49 -39.99 -32.34 -15.39
N ASP A 50 -38.78 -32.34 -14.78
CA ASP A 50 -37.63 -33.24 -14.91
C ASP A 50 -36.90 -33.45 -16.26
N ASN A 51 -35.58 -33.29 -16.18
CA ASN A 51 -34.48 -34.06 -16.82
C ASN A 51 -34.54 -34.42 -18.32
N TRP A 52 -33.42 -34.20 -19.03
CA TRP A 52 -32.65 -35.29 -19.68
C TRP A 52 -31.29 -34.85 -20.25
N ASN A 53 -30.31 -35.77 -20.24
CA ASN A 53 -29.00 -35.62 -20.89
C ASN A 53 -29.05 -36.07 -22.36
N TYR A 54 -28.66 -35.25 -23.33
CA TYR A 54 -28.14 -35.67 -24.64
C TYR A 54 -26.96 -34.73 -25.02
N THR A 55 -25.69 -35.14 -24.90
CA THR A 55 -24.86 -35.96 -25.81
C THR A 55 -24.44 -35.27 -27.12
N THR A 56 -23.26 -35.65 -27.63
CA THR A 56 -22.56 -35.00 -28.75
C THR A 56 -22.95 -35.56 -30.11
N PRO A 57 -23.02 -34.71 -31.16
CA PRO A 57 -22.91 -35.14 -32.56
C PRO A 57 -21.43 -35.20 -32.99
N ASN A 58 -21.00 -36.33 -33.55
CA ASN A 58 -19.71 -36.43 -34.26
C ASN A 58 -19.80 -35.81 -35.66
N LEU A 59 -18.71 -35.20 -36.14
CA LEU A 59 -18.48 -35.02 -37.59
C LEU A 59 -16.97 -35.01 -37.91
N ASN A 60 -16.61 -35.64 -39.03
CA ASN A 60 -15.27 -36.20 -39.25
C ASN A 60 -14.22 -35.21 -39.76
N ILE A 61 -13.10 -35.13 -39.02
CA ILE A 61 -11.73 -35.41 -39.48
C ILE A 61 -11.54 -35.70 -40.99
N PRO A 62 -10.58 -35.01 -41.63
CA PRO A 62 -9.53 -35.66 -42.43
C PRO A 62 -8.19 -35.75 -41.68
N ILE A 63 -7.36 -36.76 -41.98
CA ILE A 63 -6.16 -37.11 -41.20
C ILE A 63 -5.00 -37.58 -42.12
N LEU A 64 -3.75 -37.50 -41.61
CA LEU A 64 -2.48 -38.00 -42.22
C LEU A 64 -1.96 -37.25 -43.48
N PRO A 65 -0.66 -37.38 -43.86
CA PRO A 65 0.34 -38.30 -43.31
C PRO A 65 1.63 -37.67 -42.75
N ASP A 66 2.21 -38.41 -41.79
CA ASP A 66 3.54 -38.21 -41.22
C ASP A 66 4.62 -39.03 -41.97
N LYS A 67 5.89 -38.61 -41.84
CA LYS A 67 7.19 -39.24 -42.24
C LYS A 67 7.76 -38.92 -43.64
N VAL A 68 9.01 -38.42 -43.64
CA VAL A 68 10.26 -39.19 -43.89
C VAL A 68 11.50 -38.33 -43.49
N ARG A 69 12.69 -38.94 -43.38
CA ARG A 69 13.93 -38.34 -42.82
C ARG A 69 14.89 -37.79 -43.89
N ASN A 70 15.82 -36.94 -43.44
CA ASN A 70 17.15 -36.61 -44.02
C ASN A 70 17.19 -36.06 -45.48
N HIS A 71 17.76 -34.87 -45.69
CA HIS A 71 19.18 -34.73 -46.08
C HIS A 71 19.71 -33.27 -46.19
N THR A 72 21.05 -33.22 -46.19
CA THR A 72 22.09 -32.17 -46.31
C THR A 72 21.94 -30.97 -47.27
N LEU A 73 22.82 -29.97 -47.02
CA LEU A 73 23.14 -28.71 -47.73
C LEU A 73 23.42 -28.80 -49.25
N PRO A 74 23.41 -27.65 -49.97
CA PRO A 74 24.65 -26.90 -50.28
C PRO A 74 24.62 -25.42 -49.77
N GLU A 75 25.71 -24.71 -49.42
CA GLU A 75 27.00 -24.39 -50.09
C GLU A 75 26.87 -23.36 -51.25
N ILE A 76 27.70 -22.30 -51.42
CA ILE A 76 29.12 -22.03 -51.03
C ILE A 76 29.39 -20.51 -50.76
N GLY A 77 30.42 -20.19 -49.96
CA GLY A 77 31.27 -18.99 -50.13
C GLY A 77 31.41 -18.02 -48.94
N GLY A 78 32.60 -17.73 -48.38
CA GLY A 78 33.92 -18.37 -48.57
C GLY A 78 35.09 -17.62 -47.88
N ASN A 79 36.12 -18.37 -47.47
CA ASN A 79 37.45 -17.92 -46.98
C ASN A 79 37.53 -17.10 -45.66
N SER A 80 38.58 -17.25 -44.82
CA SER A 80 39.66 -18.26 -44.74
C SER A 80 40.40 -18.16 -43.40
N THR A 81 40.81 -19.30 -42.82
CA THR A 81 41.81 -19.36 -41.73
C THR A 81 43.22 -19.63 -42.28
N PRO A 82 44.26 -19.36 -41.50
CA PRO A 82 45.33 -20.34 -41.37
C PRO A 82 45.74 -20.62 -39.92
N ARG A 83 46.14 -21.87 -39.64
CA ARG A 83 46.95 -22.22 -38.45
C ARG A 83 48.43 -22.10 -38.80
N LEU A 84 49.27 -21.83 -37.80
CA LEU A 84 50.70 -22.16 -37.84
C LEU A 84 51.18 -22.58 -36.44
N ILE A 85 52.24 -23.38 -36.39
CA ILE A 85 52.73 -24.09 -35.20
C ILE A 85 54.17 -23.64 -34.93
N TRP A 86 54.43 -23.25 -33.68
CA TRP A 86 55.69 -23.42 -32.92
C TRP A 86 55.22 -23.59 -31.46
N ASP A 87 55.39 -24.73 -30.78
CA ASP A 87 56.61 -25.44 -30.35
C ASP A 87 57.25 -24.82 -29.09
N ILE A 88 57.85 -25.64 -28.23
CA ILE A 88 58.03 -25.37 -26.78
C ILE A 88 59.51 -25.28 -26.40
N ASP A 89 59.91 -24.21 -25.69
CA ASP A 89 60.89 -24.33 -24.59
C ASP A 89 60.72 -23.24 -23.51
N GLN A 90 61.46 -23.38 -22.41
CA GLN A 90 61.33 -22.61 -21.16
C GLN A 90 62.38 -21.48 -21.08
N ASP A 91 62.04 -20.33 -20.45
CA ASP A 91 62.85 -19.91 -19.29
C ASP A 91 62.28 -18.90 -18.27
N LYS A 92 62.60 -19.20 -17.00
CA LYS A 92 62.89 -18.38 -15.79
C LYS A 92 62.21 -17.02 -15.49
N ASN A 93 61.72 -16.97 -14.24
CA ASN A 93 61.88 -15.91 -13.21
C ASN A 93 61.10 -14.57 -13.30
N THR A 94 59.95 -14.52 -12.59
CA THR A 94 59.68 -13.45 -11.60
C THR A 94 59.22 -14.07 -10.27
N ASN A 95 59.79 -13.61 -9.15
CA ASN A 95 59.75 -14.34 -7.88
C ASN A 95 58.58 -13.90 -6.96
N LEU A 96 57.38 -14.45 -7.19
CA LEU A 96 56.18 -14.17 -6.38
C LEU A 96 56.35 -14.31 -4.85
N PRO A 97 57.15 -15.25 -4.30
CA PRO A 97 57.31 -15.41 -2.84
C PRO A 97 57.80 -14.14 -2.10
N GLN A 98 58.62 -13.30 -2.75
CA GLN A 98 59.13 -12.07 -2.13
C GLN A 98 58.05 -10.99 -1.96
N PHE A 99 57.00 -11.01 -2.79
CA PHE A 99 55.87 -10.07 -2.64
C PHE A 99 55.01 -10.45 -1.44
N VAL A 100 54.77 -11.75 -1.23
CA VAL A 100 53.95 -12.28 -0.13
C VAL A 100 54.62 -12.05 1.24
N ASP A 101 55.92 -12.35 1.38
CA ASP A 101 56.67 -12.11 2.62
C ASP A 101 56.73 -10.62 2.99
N LYS A 102 56.79 -9.72 1.99
CA LYS A 102 56.76 -8.27 2.20
C LYS A 102 55.38 -7.75 2.61
N ALA A 103 54.30 -8.34 2.07
CA ALA A 103 52.92 -8.03 2.48
C ALA A 103 52.62 -8.52 3.90
N LEU A 104 53.06 -9.74 4.26
CA LEU A 104 52.85 -10.31 5.59
C LEU A 104 53.55 -9.51 6.71
N LYS A 105 54.68 -8.86 6.41
CA LYS A 105 55.41 -8.00 7.37
C LYS A 105 54.78 -6.61 7.58
N LEU A 106 53.87 -6.19 6.69
CA LEU A 106 53.10 -4.93 6.84
C LEU A 106 51.80 -5.12 7.64
N LEU A 107 51.36 -6.37 7.85
CA LEU A 107 50.17 -6.69 8.63
C LEU A 107 50.54 -6.87 10.11
N ASN A 108 50.11 -5.94 10.98
CA ASN A 108 50.31 -6.06 12.42
C ASN A 108 49.38 -7.16 12.99
N LEU A 109 49.84 -8.42 12.98
CA LEU A 109 49.02 -9.58 13.35
C LEU A 109 48.46 -9.56 14.79
N LYS A 110 49.05 -8.78 15.70
CA LYS A 110 48.46 -8.55 17.05
C LYS A 110 47.17 -7.71 16.97
N GLN A 111 47.12 -6.74 16.07
CA GLN A 111 45.94 -5.90 15.84
C GLN A 111 44.76 -6.76 15.37
N VAL A 112 45.01 -7.64 14.39
CA VAL A 112 43.97 -8.51 13.79
C VAL A 112 43.38 -9.49 14.81
N ALA A 113 44.20 -10.07 15.69
CA ALA A 113 43.70 -10.94 16.77
C ALA A 113 42.80 -10.16 17.75
N TYR A 114 43.24 -8.98 18.18
CA TYR A 114 42.50 -8.11 19.10
C TYR A 114 41.17 -7.61 18.51
N GLU A 115 41.14 -7.26 17.22
CA GLU A 115 39.92 -6.82 16.52
C GLU A 115 38.90 -7.94 16.36
N ILE A 116 39.35 -9.19 16.14
CA ILE A 116 38.48 -10.37 16.05
C ILE A 116 37.85 -10.73 17.40
N GLU A 117 38.62 -10.71 18.50
CA GLU A 117 38.06 -10.98 19.85
C GLU A 117 37.06 -9.92 20.32
N ASN A 118 37.17 -8.67 19.82
CA ASN A 118 36.31 -7.55 20.21
C ASN A 118 35.25 -7.17 19.14
N SER A 119 35.06 -8.00 18.10
CA SER A 119 34.06 -7.79 17.03
C SER A 119 34.15 -6.46 16.28
N LEU A 120 35.36 -5.90 16.11
CA LEU A 120 35.60 -4.66 15.38
C LEU A 120 36.03 -4.96 13.93
N LEU A 121 35.18 -4.62 12.95
CA LEU A 121 35.43 -4.90 11.53
C LEU A 121 36.28 -3.81 10.86
N SER A 122 37.59 -4.03 10.73
CA SER A 122 38.51 -3.16 9.99
C SER A 122 38.83 -3.67 8.57
N LYS A 123 39.37 -2.79 7.71
CA LYS A 123 39.85 -3.12 6.35
C LYS A 123 40.92 -4.22 6.32
N VAL A 124 41.63 -4.46 7.43
CA VAL A 124 42.67 -5.48 7.53
C VAL A 124 42.07 -6.89 7.40
N SER A 125 40.94 -7.13 8.07
CA SER A 125 40.20 -8.41 8.04
C SER A 125 39.66 -8.75 6.65
N CYS A 126 39.11 -7.76 5.92
CA CYS A 126 38.68 -7.94 4.53
C CYS A 126 39.84 -8.32 3.60
N THR A 127 41.02 -7.75 3.82
CA THR A 127 42.21 -8.01 3.00
C THR A 127 42.70 -9.46 3.15
N ALA A 128 42.68 -10.00 4.37
CA ALA A 128 42.99 -11.40 4.64
C ALA A 128 41.96 -12.36 4.02
N CYS A 129 40.66 -12.00 4.05
CA CYS A 129 39.60 -12.80 3.44
C CYS A 129 39.75 -12.88 1.90
N ASN A 130 40.03 -11.75 1.25
CA ASN A 130 40.28 -11.69 -0.20
C ASN A 130 41.52 -12.50 -0.62
N ALA A 131 42.59 -12.51 0.19
CA ALA A 131 43.75 -13.35 -0.07
C ALA A 131 43.41 -14.86 -0.02
N GLY A 132 42.55 -15.28 0.91
CA GLY A 132 42.03 -16.65 0.98
C GLY A 132 41.16 -17.01 -0.23
N ALA A 133 40.28 -16.10 -0.67
CA ALA A 133 39.45 -16.29 -1.85
C ALA A 133 40.27 -16.44 -3.15
N GLY A 134 41.32 -15.62 -3.32
CA GLY A 134 42.24 -15.72 -4.46
C GLY A 134 43.00 -17.05 -4.50
N LEU A 135 43.42 -17.58 -3.34
CA LEU A 135 44.01 -18.92 -3.23
C LEU A 135 43.02 -20.00 -3.69
N LEU A 136 41.76 -19.91 -3.26
CA LEU A 136 40.72 -20.88 -3.59
C LEU A 136 40.41 -20.90 -5.10
N GLN A 137 40.30 -19.72 -5.72
CA GLN A 137 40.10 -19.59 -7.18
C GLN A 137 41.27 -20.19 -7.98
N HIS A 138 42.51 -20.05 -7.51
CA HIS A 138 43.67 -20.65 -8.17
C HIS A 138 43.67 -22.18 -8.09
N TYR A 139 43.25 -22.78 -6.96
CA TYR A 139 43.17 -24.23 -6.85
C TYR A 139 42.02 -24.85 -7.65
N ILE A 140 40.88 -24.15 -7.78
CA ILE A 140 39.80 -24.55 -8.68
C ILE A 140 40.28 -24.54 -10.14
N LYS A 141 41.02 -23.50 -10.56
CA LYS A 141 41.57 -23.39 -11.93
C LYS A 141 42.73 -24.35 -12.24
N THR A 142 43.31 -25.04 -11.25
CA THR A 142 44.45 -25.96 -11.45
C THR A 142 44.13 -27.44 -11.27
N GLY A 143 42.84 -27.80 -11.16
CA GLY A 143 42.37 -29.19 -11.25
C GLY A 143 42.86 -30.13 -10.14
N LYS A 144 43.27 -29.59 -8.98
CA LYS A 144 43.84 -30.38 -7.89
C LYS A 144 42.80 -31.24 -7.17
N SER A 145 43.25 -32.37 -6.66
CA SER A 145 42.38 -33.30 -5.93
C SER A 145 41.90 -32.72 -4.60
N GLU A 146 40.70 -33.11 -4.16
CA GLU A 146 40.12 -32.69 -2.87
C GLU A 146 41.07 -32.98 -1.68
N LYS A 147 41.87 -34.05 -1.78
CA LYS A 147 42.88 -34.46 -0.80
C LYS A 147 44.07 -33.50 -0.73
N GLU A 148 44.47 -32.90 -1.85
CA GLU A 148 45.48 -31.82 -1.88
C GLU A 148 44.91 -30.51 -1.37
N ILE A 149 43.68 -30.15 -1.74
CA ILE A 149 43.01 -28.93 -1.28
C ILE A 149 42.90 -28.94 0.26
N LYS A 150 42.43 -30.05 0.84
CA LYS A 150 42.39 -30.24 2.31
C LYS A 150 43.79 -30.15 2.95
N LYS A 151 44.83 -30.69 2.32
CA LYS A 151 46.22 -30.60 2.80
C LYS A 151 46.78 -29.16 2.76
N THR A 152 46.45 -28.39 1.73
CA THR A 152 46.85 -26.98 1.64
C THR A 152 46.13 -26.11 2.66
N ILE A 153 44.82 -26.29 2.84
CA ILE A 153 44.04 -25.58 3.87
C ILE A 153 44.59 -25.89 5.27
N TYR A 154 44.90 -27.16 5.55
CA TYR A 154 45.54 -27.56 6.81
C TYR A 154 46.88 -26.82 7.05
N ASN A 155 47.77 -26.78 6.06
CA ASN A 155 49.04 -26.06 6.16
C ASN A 155 48.85 -24.53 6.32
N PHE A 156 47.84 -23.94 5.70
CA PHE A 156 47.48 -22.53 5.87
C PHE A 156 47.05 -22.23 7.32
N CYS A 157 46.17 -23.05 7.89
CA CYS A 157 45.74 -22.93 9.29
C CYS A 157 46.90 -23.13 10.29
N VAL A 158 47.80 -24.09 10.03
CA VAL A 158 48.99 -24.33 10.88
C VAL A 158 49.92 -23.11 10.91
N ASN A 159 50.15 -22.46 9.76
CA ASN A 159 50.99 -21.25 9.69
C ASN A 159 50.37 -20.03 10.41
N LEU A 160 49.05 -20.01 10.62
CA LEU A 160 48.35 -18.96 11.36
C LEU A 160 48.39 -19.13 12.90
N LYS A 161 48.98 -20.23 13.42
CA LYS A 161 49.07 -20.54 14.86
C LYS A 161 47.74 -20.54 15.64
N VAL A 162 46.60 -20.75 14.97
CA VAL A 162 45.28 -20.78 15.62
C VAL A 162 45.11 -22.07 16.44
N GLN A 163 45.41 -22.02 17.74
CA GLN A 163 45.14 -23.10 18.69
C GLN A 163 43.79 -22.91 19.41
N SER A 164 42.68 -23.22 18.74
CA SER A 164 41.46 -23.66 19.43
C SER A 164 40.66 -24.66 18.57
N ALA A 165 40.17 -25.73 19.19
CA ALA A 165 39.68 -26.92 18.48
C ALA A 165 38.16 -26.90 18.19
N ARG A 166 37.60 -25.77 17.70
CA ARG A 166 36.14 -25.57 17.58
C ARG A 166 35.65 -24.90 16.27
N ALA A 167 36.32 -25.14 15.14
CA ALA A 167 35.93 -24.54 13.85
C ALA A 167 36.14 -25.44 12.60
N LEU A 168 35.67 -26.70 12.61
CA LEU A 168 35.71 -27.59 11.44
C LEU A 168 34.43 -28.43 11.28
N THR A 169 33.34 -27.82 10.79
CA THR A 169 32.23 -28.55 10.14
C THR A 169 31.39 -27.57 9.31
N LYS A 170 30.92 -28.02 8.13
CA LYS A 170 30.22 -27.25 7.07
C LYS A 170 31.08 -26.34 6.18
N PHE A 171 31.61 -26.93 5.11
CA PHE A 171 31.59 -26.32 3.78
C PHE A 171 31.14 -27.39 2.78
N ALA A 172 30.19 -27.05 1.91
CA ALA A 172 29.76 -27.84 0.76
C ALA A 172 29.61 -26.87 -0.41
N VAL A 173 29.98 -27.30 -1.62
CA VAL A 173 30.06 -26.44 -2.81
C VAL A 173 29.02 -26.89 -3.83
N SER A 174 28.28 -25.93 -4.38
CA SER A 174 27.47 -26.06 -5.59
C SER A 174 27.99 -25.07 -6.62
N SER A 175 27.94 -25.41 -7.91
CA SER A 175 28.71 -24.72 -8.95
C SER A 175 27.96 -24.54 -10.28
N SER A 176 27.47 -23.33 -10.52
CA SER A 176 27.13 -22.71 -11.83
C SER A 176 26.52 -21.33 -11.53
N GLY A 177 26.63 -20.30 -12.37
CA GLY A 177 27.48 -20.09 -13.55
C GLY A 177 27.22 -18.67 -14.07
N MET A 178 28.28 -17.87 -14.31
CA MET A 178 28.17 -16.49 -14.79
C MET A 178 29.08 -16.28 -15.99
N ASP A 179 28.56 -15.64 -17.04
CA ASP A 179 29.33 -15.24 -18.22
C ASP A 179 29.67 -13.73 -18.24
N ALA A 180 30.64 -13.37 -19.09
CA ALA A 180 31.48 -12.21 -18.89
C ALA A 180 30.95 -10.87 -19.45
N VAL A 181 31.38 -9.77 -18.81
CA VAL A 181 31.39 -8.42 -19.40
C VAL A 181 32.81 -8.09 -19.85
N THR A 182 32.95 -7.56 -21.06
CA THR A 182 34.24 -7.18 -21.67
C THR A 182 34.62 -5.73 -21.30
N PHE A 183 35.91 -5.47 -21.08
CA PHE A 183 36.45 -4.10 -20.98
C PHE A 183 37.16 -3.69 -22.26
N THR A 184 37.02 -2.42 -22.66
CA THR A 184 37.80 -1.80 -23.74
C THR A 184 38.42 -0.51 -23.22
N THR A 185 39.73 -0.34 -23.41
CA THR A 185 40.50 0.81 -22.94
C THR A 185 40.92 1.70 -24.11
N LEU A 186 40.75 3.02 -23.97
CA LEU A 186 41.41 4.04 -24.80
C LEU A 186 41.86 5.21 -23.92
N THR A 187 42.94 5.87 -24.32
CA THR A 187 43.75 6.73 -23.45
C THR A 187 43.83 8.19 -23.88
N THR A 188 43.59 9.09 -22.92
CA THR A 188 44.18 10.43 -22.72
C THR A 188 44.69 11.26 -23.91
N ASN A 189 44.20 12.50 -24.02
CA ASN A 189 45.02 13.71 -24.26
C ASN A 189 44.19 15.00 -24.09
N GLY A 190 44.75 16.10 -23.53
CA GLY A 190 44.12 17.45 -23.63
C GLY A 190 44.18 18.42 -22.44
N ARG A 191 45.38 18.94 -22.13
CA ARG A 191 45.72 20.23 -21.44
C ARG A 191 44.68 20.99 -20.57
N LEU A 192 45.11 21.33 -19.35
CA LEU A 192 44.55 22.40 -18.49
C LEU A 192 44.79 23.82 -19.03
N TYR A 193 43.87 24.73 -18.71
CA TYR A 193 44.09 26.19 -18.66
C TYR A 193 43.45 26.75 -17.38
N PHE A 194 44.13 27.71 -16.73
CA PHE A 194 43.59 28.47 -15.58
C PHE A 194 43.34 29.92 -15.98
N HIS A 195 42.17 30.46 -15.62
CA HIS A 195 41.90 31.90 -15.63
C HIS A 195 41.25 32.33 -14.29
N PRO A 196 41.55 33.54 -13.78
CA PRO A 196 41.16 33.96 -12.44
C PRO A 196 39.69 34.43 -12.35
N VAL A 197 39.07 34.18 -11.20
CA VAL A 197 37.69 34.58 -10.89
C VAL A 197 37.60 36.10 -10.67
N PRO A 198 36.74 36.84 -11.39
CA PRO A 198 36.42 38.23 -11.08
C PRO A 198 35.55 38.32 -9.81
N LYS A 199 35.80 39.33 -8.96
CA LYS A 199 34.90 39.64 -7.84
C LYS A 199 33.55 40.14 -8.37
N PRO A 200 32.41 39.78 -7.76
CA PRO A 200 31.12 40.36 -8.13
C PRO A 200 31.12 41.87 -7.87
N LYS A 201 30.59 42.64 -8.82
CA LYS A 201 30.24 44.05 -8.59
C LYS A 201 28.91 44.11 -7.83
N ILE A 202 28.78 45.10 -6.97
CA ILE A 202 27.47 45.57 -6.52
C ILE A 202 26.96 46.50 -7.62
N GLU A 203 25.82 46.17 -8.22
CA GLU A 203 25.07 47.10 -9.07
C GLU A 203 23.93 47.71 -8.26
N GLU A 204 23.67 49.00 -8.48
CA GLU A 204 22.59 49.73 -7.81
C GLU A 204 21.24 49.21 -8.31
N GLN A 205 20.32 48.90 -7.38
CA GLN A 205 18.98 48.45 -7.73
C GLN A 205 18.22 49.57 -8.45
N ARG A 206 17.97 49.37 -9.75
CA ARG A 206 16.94 50.15 -10.46
C ARG A 206 15.58 49.77 -9.90
N ILE A 207 14.80 50.78 -9.50
CA ILE A 207 13.39 50.61 -9.15
C ILE A 207 12.63 50.24 -10.43
N PRO A 208 11.91 49.10 -10.48
CA PRO A 208 11.03 48.79 -11.59
C PRO A 208 9.82 49.74 -11.59
N GLU A 209 9.46 50.27 -12.75
CA GLU A 209 8.18 50.97 -12.91
C GLU A 209 7.00 49.99 -12.83
N ALA A 210 5.83 50.49 -12.45
CA ALA A 210 4.81 49.67 -11.80
C ALA A 210 3.90 48.91 -12.78
N GLU A 211 3.99 47.57 -12.80
CA GLU A 211 2.87 46.67 -13.18
C GLU A 211 3.07 45.23 -12.66
N ALA A 212 3.30 45.08 -11.35
CA ALA A 212 3.46 43.78 -10.66
C ALA A 212 2.37 43.57 -9.57
N PRO A 213 1.91 42.33 -9.33
CA PRO A 213 0.87 42.05 -8.32
C PRO A 213 1.36 42.32 -6.90
N LEU A 214 0.61 43.14 -6.15
CA LEU A 214 0.93 43.51 -4.78
C LEU A 214 0.61 42.38 -3.78
N PHE A 215 1.63 41.91 -3.06
CA PHE A 215 1.46 40.99 -1.94
C PHE A 215 0.86 41.71 -0.73
N LYS A 216 -0.19 41.13 -0.13
CA LYS A 216 -0.74 41.59 1.16
C LYS A 216 0.15 41.07 2.30
N VAL A 217 1.15 41.86 2.69
CA VAL A 217 2.01 41.55 3.84
C VAL A 217 1.29 41.92 5.14
N LEU A 218 0.93 40.93 5.95
CA LEU A 218 0.47 41.13 7.32
C LEU A 218 1.69 41.27 8.25
N HIS A 219 2.12 42.50 8.51
CA HIS A 219 3.12 42.78 9.53
C HIS A 219 2.45 42.88 10.91
N ILE A 220 2.77 41.96 11.82
CA ILE A 220 2.30 41.98 13.21
C ILE A 220 3.48 42.39 14.11
N SER A 221 3.33 43.50 14.82
CA SER A 221 4.26 44.01 15.83
C SER A 221 3.52 44.26 17.15
N ASP A 222 4.25 44.35 18.26
CA ASP A 222 3.72 44.52 19.63
C ASP A 222 2.77 43.40 20.12
N THR A 223 2.92 42.18 19.61
CA THR A 223 2.27 40.99 20.17
C THR A 223 2.80 40.67 21.57
N HIS A 224 2.00 40.98 22.60
CA HIS A 224 2.29 40.66 23.99
C HIS A 224 1.38 39.52 24.47
N PHE A 225 1.96 38.46 25.04
CA PHE A 225 1.22 37.33 25.61
C PHE A 225 1.35 37.32 27.12
N ASP A 226 0.23 37.29 27.85
CA ASP A 226 0.20 37.24 29.30
C ASP A 226 -0.24 35.85 29.82
N PRO A 227 0.70 35.00 30.28
CA PRO A 227 0.37 33.68 30.81
C PRO A 227 -0.33 33.70 32.19
N TYR A 228 -0.58 34.88 32.76
CA TYR A 228 -1.23 35.06 34.07
C TYR A 228 -2.56 35.80 33.99
N TYR A 229 -3.08 36.05 32.78
CA TYR A 229 -4.40 36.63 32.56
C TYR A 229 -5.51 35.75 33.16
N LEU A 230 -6.38 36.33 33.98
CA LEU A 230 -7.53 35.64 34.60
C LEU A 230 -8.86 36.28 34.19
N GLU A 231 -9.73 35.51 33.57
CA GLU A 231 -11.09 35.95 33.22
C GLU A 231 -11.89 36.34 34.47
N GLY A 232 -12.57 37.50 34.42
CA GLY A 232 -13.33 38.04 35.55
C GLY A 232 -12.51 38.73 36.65
N SER A 233 -11.19 38.86 36.49
CA SER A 233 -10.36 39.71 37.38
C SER A 233 -10.43 41.20 36.97
N ASN A 234 -9.93 42.09 37.82
CA ASN A 234 -10.11 43.53 37.62
C ASN A 234 -9.25 44.08 36.47
N ALA A 235 -9.92 44.69 35.48
CA ALA A 235 -9.32 45.34 34.32
C ALA A 235 -9.05 46.85 34.54
N ASP A 236 -9.72 47.49 35.51
CA ASP A 236 -9.54 48.91 35.84
C ASP A 236 -8.61 49.05 37.05
N CYS A 237 -7.30 49.09 36.78
CA CYS A 237 -6.26 49.14 37.81
C CYS A 237 -5.13 50.12 37.41
N ALA A 238 -4.44 50.68 38.41
CA ALA A 238 -3.36 51.65 38.20
C ALA A 238 -1.96 51.01 38.05
N GLU A 239 -1.88 49.69 38.03
CA GLU A 239 -0.64 48.92 37.85
C GLU A 239 -0.38 48.62 36.35
N PRO A 240 0.88 48.47 35.89
CA PRO A 240 1.20 48.28 34.47
C PRO A 240 0.63 47.02 33.81
N LEU A 241 0.09 46.08 34.60
CA LEU A 241 -0.40 44.76 34.16
C LEU A 241 -1.66 44.39 34.96
N CYS A 242 -2.83 44.85 34.50
CA CYS A 242 -4.14 44.47 35.07
C CYS A 242 -4.56 43.05 34.64
N CYS A 243 -5.74 42.60 35.09
CA CYS A 243 -6.28 41.25 34.84
C CYS A 243 -5.44 40.08 35.39
N ARG A 244 -4.73 40.28 36.50
CA ARG A 244 -3.93 39.25 37.22
C ARG A 244 -4.37 39.08 38.68
N LEU A 245 -4.19 37.87 39.22
CA LEU A 245 -4.50 37.47 40.61
C LEU A 245 -3.81 38.33 41.70
N THR A 246 -2.74 39.04 41.37
CA THR A 246 -1.97 39.87 42.31
C THR A 246 -2.65 41.19 42.67
N ASN A 247 -3.63 41.65 41.88
CA ASN A 247 -4.05 43.06 41.87
C ASN A 247 -5.30 43.34 42.74
N GLY A 248 -5.53 42.53 43.78
CA GLY A 248 -6.61 42.71 44.75
C GLY A 248 -7.55 41.51 44.88
N ALA A 249 -8.15 41.36 46.06
CA ALA A 249 -9.04 40.23 46.38
C ALA A 249 -10.38 40.29 45.59
N PRO A 250 -11.01 39.13 45.31
CA PRO A 250 -12.28 39.09 44.57
C PRO A 250 -13.41 39.80 45.34
N ILE A 251 -14.11 40.70 44.64
CA ILE A 251 -15.28 41.41 45.16
C ILE A 251 -16.43 40.42 45.38
N SER A 252 -17.10 40.48 46.53
CA SER A 252 -18.24 39.60 46.83
C SER A 252 -19.47 39.95 45.98
N LYS A 253 -20.29 38.95 45.66
CA LYS A 253 -21.40 39.03 44.69
C LYS A 253 -22.57 39.97 45.04
N GLU A 254 -22.49 40.70 46.16
CA GLU A 254 -23.63 41.43 46.74
C GLU A 254 -23.53 42.97 46.59
N GLN A 255 -22.44 43.51 46.02
CA GLN A 255 -22.27 44.97 45.83
C GLN A 255 -22.52 45.48 44.40
N ALA A 256 -22.74 44.61 43.40
CA ALA A 256 -22.95 44.99 42.00
C ALA A 256 -24.37 45.51 41.67
N ALA A 257 -25.29 45.59 42.64
CA ALA A 257 -26.68 45.97 42.44
C ALA A 257 -26.91 47.50 42.52
N GLY A 258 -26.18 48.31 41.73
CA GLY A 258 -26.12 49.75 41.95
C GLY A 258 -25.78 50.65 40.74
N LYS A 259 -26.79 50.89 39.88
CA LYS A 259 -26.90 52.01 38.90
C LYS A 259 -26.03 51.97 37.62
N TRP A 260 -26.73 52.00 36.47
CA TRP A 260 -26.47 52.69 35.19
C TRP A 260 -25.00 52.84 34.66
N GLY A 261 -24.68 52.43 33.42
CA GLY A 261 -25.55 51.80 32.42
C GLY A 261 -24.95 51.74 31.00
N ASP A 262 -25.68 51.04 30.12
CA ASP A 262 -25.59 51.02 28.65
C ASP A 262 -24.22 50.80 27.97
N TYR A 263 -23.82 49.53 27.88
CA TYR A 263 -23.34 48.93 26.63
C TYR A 263 -23.63 47.41 26.65
N ARG A 264 -24.47 46.92 25.73
CA ARG A 264 -24.69 45.48 25.50
C ARG A 264 -24.64 45.16 24.01
N LYS A 265 -23.66 44.35 23.59
CA LYS A 265 -23.74 43.42 22.45
C LYS A 265 -22.46 42.57 22.29
N CYS A 266 -22.52 41.37 22.87
CA CYS A 266 -22.02 40.12 22.31
C CYS A 266 -23.06 39.04 22.68
N ASP A 267 -23.29 38.06 21.81
CA ASP A 267 -24.57 37.36 21.77
C ASP A 267 -24.74 36.24 22.81
N THR A 268 -25.95 36.19 23.40
CA THR A 268 -26.36 35.14 24.33
C THR A 268 -27.07 34.01 23.58
N TRP A 269 -26.38 32.91 23.33
CA TRP A 269 -27.04 31.62 23.08
C TRP A 269 -27.37 30.97 24.42
N ASN A 270 -28.66 30.66 24.63
CA ASN A 270 -29.18 30.21 25.92
C ASN A 270 -30.02 28.94 25.73
N TYR A 271 -29.50 27.79 26.14
CA TYR A 271 -30.18 26.50 26.01
C TYR A 271 -30.50 25.91 27.38
N THR A 272 -31.76 26.00 27.79
CA THR A 272 -32.24 25.45 29.05
C THR A 272 -32.56 23.96 28.92
N THR A 273 -31.84 23.11 29.66
CA THR A 273 -32.15 21.68 29.76
C THR A 273 -33.36 21.42 30.67
N PRO A 274 -34.29 20.50 30.33
CA PRO A 274 -35.31 20.03 31.26
C PRO A 274 -34.72 19.04 32.27
N ASN A 275 -35.15 19.11 33.54
CA ASN A 275 -34.72 18.16 34.57
C ASN A 275 -35.29 16.76 34.33
N LEU A 276 -34.42 15.76 34.17
CA LEU A 276 -34.76 14.34 34.15
C LEU A 276 -34.68 13.74 35.55
N ASN A 277 -35.81 13.73 36.26
CA ASN A 277 -35.97 12.93 37.47
C ASN A 277 -36.14 11.45 37.08
N ILE A 278 -35.14 10.61 37.39
CA ILE A 278 -35.21 9.15 37.24
C ILE A 278 -35.12 8.52 38.65
N PRO A 279 -36.06 7.62 39.04
CA PRO A 279 -36.12 7.09 40.40
C PRO A 279 -35.06 6.02 40.67
N ILE A 280 -34.46 6.08 41.87
CA ILE A 280 -33.54 5.08 42.42
C ILE A 280 -34.35 3.97 43.09
N LEU A 281 -34.06 2.68 42.81
CA LEU A 281 -34.39 1.47 43.61
C LEU A 281 -33.62 0.26 43.01
N PRO A 282 -33.39 -0.87 43.73
CA PRO A 282 -32.09 -1.08 44.35
C PRO A 282 -31.37 -2.38 43.94
N ASP A 283 -30.19 -2.60 44.53
CA ASP A 283 -29.29 -3.74 44.29
C ASP A 283 -29.93 -5.13 44.34
N LYS A 284 -29.44 -6.02 43.46
CA LYS A 284 -29.52 -7.47 43.67
C LYS A 284 -28.21 -8.18 43.34
N VAL A 285 -27.51 -8.54 44.41
CA VAL A 285 -26.28 -9.34 44.42
C VAL A 285 -26.43 -10.67 43.67
N ARG A 286 -25.41 -11.03 42.88
CA ARG A 286 -25.07 -12.42 42.59
C ARG A 286 -23.59 -12.65 42.85
N ASN A 287 -23.28 -13.44 43.88
CA ASN A 287 -21.91 -13.80 44.23
C ASN A 287 -21.34 -14.82 43.24
N HIS A 288 -20.15 -14.56 42.72
CA HIS A 288 -19.20 -15.62 42.38
C HIS A 288 -17.88 -15.32 43.10
N THR A 289 -17.57 -16.16 44.09
CA THR A 289 -16.39 -16.02 44.95
C THR A 289 -15.11 -16.42 44.23
N LEU A 290 -14.15 -15.50 44.17
CA LEU A 290 -12.75 -15.83 43.91
C LEU A 290 -12.10 -16.35 45.21
N PRO A 291 -11.16 -17.33 45.15
CA PRO A 291 -10.38 -17.74 46.32
C PRO A 291 -9.43 -16.64 46.82
N GLU A 292 -9.07 -16.71 48.10
CA GLU A 292 -8.21 -15.74 48.78
C GLU A 292 -6.75 -15.79 48.31
N ILE A 293 -6.10 -14.62 48.18
CA ILE A 293 -4.65 -14.51 48.05
C ILE A 293 -4.07 -14.12 49.42
N GLY A 294 -3.59 -15.11 50.17
CA GLY A 294 -2.77 -14.88 51.36
C GLY A 294 -1.41 -14.29 50.99
N GLY A 295 -1.00 -13.24 51.71
CA GLY A 295 0.19 -12.44 51.37
C GLY A 295 1.54 -12.93 51.94
N ASN A 296 2.54 -12.05 51.80
CA ASN A 296 3.92 -12.12 52.31
C ASN A 296 4.89 -13.13 51.66
N SER A 297 5.69 -12.65 50.70
CA SER A 297 7.16 -12.75 50.80
C SER A 297 7.89 -11.78 49.86
N THR A 298 9.14 -11.45 50.21
CA THR A 298 10.01 -10.46 49.54
C THR A 298 10.63 -10.95 48.23
N PRO A 299 11.00 -10.06 47.29
CA PRO A 299 11.51 -10.45 45.97
C PRO A 299 12.82 -11.23 46.01
N ARG A 300 12.93 -12.27 45.18
CA ARG A 300 14.17 -12.98 44.85
C ARG A 300 14.24 -13.32 43.36
N LEU A 301 15.47 -13.53 42.89
CA LEU A 301 15.85 -13.53 41.48
C LEU A 301 15.19 -14.66 40.68
N ILE A 302 14.86 -14.36 39.42
CA ILE A 302 14.54 -15.33 38.37
C ILE A 302 15.83 -16.03 37.95
N TRP A 303 15.95 -17.34 38.20
CA TRP A 303 16.70 -18.30 37.37
C TRP A 303 16.21 -19.73 37.63
N ASP A 304 16.15 -20.52 36.55
CA ASP A 304 15.93 -21.97 36.43
C ASP A 304 14.58 -22.60 36.86
N ILE A 305 14.26 -23.69 36.13
CA ILE A 305 13.11 -24.61 36.26
C ILE A 305 11.76 -23.99 35.82
N ASP A 306 10.97 -24.57 34.91
CA ASP A 306 11.01 -25.90 34.26
C ASP A 306 11.33 -25.84 32.74
N GLN A 307 11.95 -26.91 32.23
CA GLN A 307 11.86 -27.31 30.81
C GLN A 307 10.83 -28.46 30.65
N ASP A 308 10.57 -28.88 29.42
CA ASP A 308 9.80 -30.09 29.06
C ASP A 308 8.34 -30.22 29.56
N LYS A 309 7.39 -29.60 28.83
CA LYS A 309 6.06 -30.23 28.56
C LYS A 309 5.58 -30.05 27.12
N ASN A 310 5.81 -31.10 26.31
CA ASN A 310 5.08 -31.50 25.11
C ASN A 310 4.73 -30.43 24.04
N THR A 311 5.73 -30.02 23.26
CA THR A 311 5.57 -30.02 21.80
C THR A 311 5.70 -31.47 21.30
N ASN A 312 4.70 -32.01 20.60
CA ASN A 312 4.78 -33.35 19.96
C ASN A 312 5.58 -33.29 18.64
N LEU A 313 6.74 -32.64 18.68
CA LEU A 313 7.60 -32.38 17.52
C LEU A 313 9.00 -32.95 17.77
N PRO A 314 9.66 -33.51 16.73
CA PRO A 314 11.06 -33.90 16.85
C PRO A 314 11.93 -32.70 17.23
N GLN A 315 12.86 -32.88 18.17
CA GLN A 315 13.73 -31.79 18.66
C GLN A 315 14.55 -31.06 17.58
N PHE A 316 14.70 -31.64 16.38
CA PHE A 316 15.33 -30.95 15.24
C PHE A 316 14.40 -29.91 14.61
N VAL A 317 13.08 -30.12 14.61
CA VAL A 317 12.07 -29.17 14.09
C VAL A 317 11.99 -27.95 15.02
N ASP A 318 11.88 -28.16 16.33
CA ASP A 318 11.87 -27.07 17.32
C ASP A 318 13.19 -26.26 17.35
N LYS A 319 14.29 -26.84 16.84
CA LYS A 319 15.56 -26.12 16.61
C LYS A 319 15.61 -25.43 15.24
N ALA A 320 14.99 -26.00 14.20
CA ALA A 320 14.92 -25.40 12.87
C ALA A 320 13.97 -24.19 12.82
N LEU A 321 12.78 -24.29 13.44
CA LEU A 321 11.80 -23.19 13.46
C LEU A 321 12.33 -21.95 14.19
N LYS A 322 13.21 -22.13 15.18
CA LYS A 322 13.91 -21.03 15.87
C LYS A 322 14.94 -20.28 15.00
N LEU A 323 15.29 -20.80 13.82
CA LEU A 323 16.19 -20.14 12.86
C LEU A 323 15.43 -19.27 11.83
N LEU A 324 14.10 -19.34 11.78
CA LEU A 324 13.27 -18.67 10.75
C LEU A 324 13.00 -17.18 11.03
N ASN A 325 13.56 -16.61 12.11
CA ASN A 325 13.32 -15.26 12.59
C ASN A 325 11.84 -14.81 12.52
N LEU A 326 10.93 -15.61 13.11
CA LEU A 326 9.47 -15.43 12.94
C LEU A 326 8.92 -14.05 13.36
N LYS A 327 9.66 -13.27 14.15
CA LYS A 327 9.32 -11.87 14.44
C LYS A 327 9.53 -10.94 13.24
N GLN A 328 10.61 -11.13 12.50
CA GLN A 328 10.82 -10.44 11.21
C GLN A 328 9.74 -10.87 10.21
N VAL A 329 9.40 -12.17 10.16
CA VAL A 329 8.34 -12.67 9.26
C VAL A 329 6.98 -12.07 9.59
N ALA A 330 6.61 -11.98 10.87
CA ALA A 330 5.37 -11.32 11.28
C ALA A 330 5.35 -9.83 10.87
N TYR A 331 6.46 -9.12 11.04
CA TYR A 331 6.61 -7.73 10.59
C TYR A 331 6.58 -7.57 9.06
N GLU A 332 7.23 -8.47 8.31
CA GLU A 332 7.23 -8.48 6.85
C GLU A 332 5.84 -8.76 6.27
N ILE A 333 5.04 -9.63 6.90
CA ILE A 333 3.64 -9.90 6.51
C ILE A 333 2.72 -8.72 6.87
N GLU A 334 2.91 -8.13 8.05
CA GLU A 334 2.16 -6.96 8.53
C GLU A 334 2.37 -5.71 7.65
N ASN A 335 3.55 -5.57 7.05
CA ASN A 335 3.92 -4.40 6.22
C ASN A 335 4.06 -4.75 4.72
N SER A 336 3.67 -5.95 4.30
CA SER A 336 3.82 -6.47 2.93
C SER A 336 5.23 -6.39 2.32
N LEU A 337 6.26 -6.34 3.18
CA LEU A 337 7.69 -6.33 2.84
C LEU A 337 8.26 -7.75 2.69
N LEU A 338 7.53 -8.63 2.01
CA LEU A 338 7.76 -10.08 1.99
C LEU A 338 9.13 -10.46 1.38
N SER A 339 10.04 -11.02 2.19
CA SER A 339 11.40 -11.36 1.77
C SER A 339 11.67 -12.86 1.67
N LYS A 340 12.91 -13.23 1.33
CA LYS A 340 13.41 -14.62 1.37
C LYS A 340 13.33 -15.24 2.78
N VAL A 341 13.30 -14.42 3.84
CA VAL A 341 13.08 -14.89 5.22
C VAL A 341 11.63 -15.35 5.38
N SER A 342 10.66 -14.51 4.99
CA SER A 342 9.25 -14.90 4.91
C SER A 342 9.02 -16.11 4.02
N CYS A 343 9.69 -16.20 2.86
CA CYS A 343 9.59 -17.38 2.00
C CYS A 343 10.04 -18.67 2.71
N THR A 344 11.22 -18.64 3.36
CA THR A 344 11.75 -19.81 4.08
C THR A 344 10.83 -20.24 5.22
N ALA A 345 10.19 -19.28 5.89
CA ALA A 345 9.22 -19.55 6.95
C ALA A 345 7.88 -20.08 6.40
N CYS A 346 7.38 -19.53 5.29
CA CYS A 346 6.20 -20.01 4.60
C CYS A 346 6.39 -21.47 4.17
N ASN A 347 7.49 -21.80 3.49
CA ASN A 347 7.77 -23.17 3.04
C ASN A 347 7.79 -24.18 4.20
N ALA A 348 8.39 -23.81 5.33
CA ALA A 348 8.39 -24.63 6.54
C ALA A 348 6.98 -24.78 7.15
N GLY A 349 6.20 -23.69 7.22
CA GLY A 349 4.85 -23.67 7.78
C GLY A 349 3.84 -24.43 6.93
N ALA A 350 3.76 -24.14 5.63
CA ALA A 350 2.89 -24.80 4.66
C ALA A 350 3.22 -26.30 4.57
N GLY A 351 4.51 -26.67 4.52
CA GLY A 351 4.94 -28.08 4.54
C GLY A 351 4.53 -28.82 5.81
N LEU A 352 4.68 -28.20 6.98
CA LEU A 352 4.27 -28.80 8.26
C LEU A 352 2.75 -28.95 8.37
N LEU A 353 1.99 -27.93 7.94
CA LEU A 353 0.54 -27.92 8.00
C LEU A 353 -0.07 -28.92 7.00
N GLN A 354 0.41 -28.95 5.75
CA GLN A 354 0.06 -29.99 4.80
C GLN A 354 0.39 -31.40 5.32
N HIS A 355 1.54 -31.59 5.97
CA HIS A 355 1.90 -32.89 6.56
C HIS A 355 0.91 -33.31 7.66
N TYR A 356 0.46 -32.39 8.51
CA TYR A 356 -0.53 -32.68 9.56
C TYR A 356 -1.92 -33.01 9.00
N ILE A 357 -2.35 -32.31 7.95
CA ILE A 357 -3.60 -32.60 7.24
C ILE A 357 -3.51 -33.97 6.53
N LYS A 358 -2.44 -34.22 5.78
CA LYS A 358 -2.18 -35.48 5.06
C LYS A 358 -1.94 -36.69 5.99
N THR A 359 -1.63 -36.47 7.28
CA THR A 359 -1.55 -37.53 8.31
C THR A 359 -2.83 -37.69 9.13
N GLY A 360 -3.91 -36.97 8.79
CA GLY A 360 -5.23 -37.16 9.39
C GLY A 360 -5.37 -36.62 10.81
N LYS A 361 -4.56 -35.64 11.22
CA LYS A 361 -4.76 -34.94 12.50
C LYS A 361 -6.09 -34.19 12.51
N SER A 362 -6.75 -34.15 13.65
CA SER A 362 -7.97 -33.35 13.81
C SER A 362 -7.66 -31.85 13.79
N GLU A 363 -8.63 -31.04 13.33
CA GLU A 363 -8.55 -29.57 13.35
C GLU A 363 -8.13 -29.05 14.73
N LYS A 364 -8.69 -29.63 15.80
CA LYS A 364 -8.39 -29.28 17.20
C LYS A 364 -6.93 -29.53 17.59
N GLU A 365 -6.28 -30.56 17.07
CA GLU A 365 -4.85 -30.80 17.27
C GLU A 365 -3.99 -29.83 16.47
N ILE A 366 -4.42 -29.49 15.25
CA ILE A 366 -3.75 -28.51 14.39
C ILE A 366 -3.82 -27.12 15.03
N LYS A 367 -5.02 -26.63 15.37
CA LYS A 367 -5.27 -25.39 16.12
C LYS A 367 -4.42 -25.30 17.38
N LYS A 368 -4.49 -26.32 18.26
CA LYS A 368 -3.65 -26.39 19.47
C LYS A 368 -2.15 -26.30 19.16
N THR A 369 -1.69 -26.86 18.05
CA THR A 369 -0.27 -26.80 17.67
C THR A 369 0.11 -25.41 17.13
N ILE A 370 -0.74 -24.77 16.33
CA ILE A 370 -0.54 -23.39 15.83
C ILE A 370 -0.48 -22.41 17.01
N TYR A 371 -1.46 -22.45 17.91
CA TYR A 371 -1.48 -21.66 19.14
C TYR A 371 -0.20 -21.87 19.97
N ASN A 372 0.16 -23.13 20.25
CA ASN A 372 1.37 -23.46 21.02
C ASN A 372 2.64 -22.91 20.35
N PHE A 373 2.76 -22.95 19.02
CA PHE A 373 3.90 -22.35 18.33
C PHE A 373 3.94 -20.83 18.48
N CYS A 374 2.82 -20.16 18.22
CA CYS A 374 2.70 -18.71 18.29
C CYS A 374 3.10 -18.18 19.68
N VAL A 375 2.63 -18.82 20.76
CA VAL A 375 2.96 -18.46 22.15
C VAL A 375 4.39 -18.87 22.53
N ASN A 376 4.80 -20.12 22.30
CA ASN A 376 6.11 -20.61 22.77
C ASN A 376 7.30 -19.99 22.02
N LEU A 377 7.11 -19.57 20.77
CA LEU A 377 8.10 -18.83 19.98
C LEU A 377 7.98 -17.30 20.16
N LYS A 378 7.04 -16.84 21.00
CA LYS A 378 6.76 -15.42 21.31
C LYS A 378 6.53 -14.57 20.07
N VAL A 379 5.72 -15.08 19.15
CA VAL A 379 5.34 -14.39 17.90
C VAL A 379 4.40 -13.22 18.22
N GLN A 380 3.35 -13.49 19.00
CA GLN A 380 2.37 -12.50 19.48
C GLN A 380 1.94 -12.81 20.93
N SER A 381 1.03 -12.01 21.50
CA SER A 381 0.39 -12.29 22.80
C SER A 381 -0.44 -13.58 22.75
N ALA A 382 -0.69 -14.22 23.91
CA ALA A 382 -1.52 -15.43 23.97
C ALA A 382 -2.95 -15.19 23.44
N ARG A 383 -3.54 -14.02 23.73
CA ARG A 383 -4.86 -13.59 23.24
C ARG A 383 -4.88 -13.46 21.71
N VAL A 384 -3.86 -12.82 21.13
CA VAL A 384 -3.73 -12.68 19.67
C VAL A 384 -3.52 -14.05 19.02
N CYS A 385 -2.65 -14.88 19.59
CA CYS A 385 -2.40 -16.25 19.11
C CYS A 385 -3.66 -17.12 19.15
N GLU A 386 -4.49 -17.02 20.19
CA GLU A 386 -5.76 -17.74 20.32
C GLU A 386 -6.78 -17.25 19.29
N GLY A 387 -7.00 -15.94 19.22
CA GLY A 387 -7.95 -15.31 18.30
C GLY A 387 -7.66 -15.60 16.81
N ILE A 388 -6.41 -15.41 16.36
CA ILE A 388 -5.99 -15.77 15.00
C ILE A 388 -6.18 -17.28 14.75
N THR A 389 -5.87 -18.13 15.73
CA THR A 389 -6.00 -19.58 15.58
C THR A 389 -7.46 -20.02 15.41
N GLU A 390 -8.38 -19.47 16.18
CA GLU A 390 -9.79 -19.86 16.08
C GLU A 390 -10.50 -19.28 14.86
N LEU A 391 -10.18 -18.03 14.47
CA LEU A 391 -10.76 -17.38 13.28
C LEU A 391 -10.26 -17.98 11.95
N PHE A 392 -8.94 -18.13 11.76
CA PHE A 392 -8.38 -18.48 10.45
C PHE A 392 -8.20 -19.99 10.21
N ALA A 393 -7.94 -20.78 11.25
CA ALA A 393 -7.45 -22.14 11.00
C ALA A 393 -8.48 -23.05 10.31
N GLY A 394 -9.79 -22.84 10.49
CA GLY A 394 -10.83 -23.61 9.80
C GLY A 394 -10.76 -23.44 8.27
N GLU A 395 -10.70 -22.19 7.80
CA GLU A 395 -10.52 -21.84 6.39
C GLU A 395 -9.19 -22.37 5.85
N VAL A 396 -8.09 -22.08 6.52
CA VAL A 396 -6.75 -22.47 6.03
C VAL A 396 -6.59 -23.99 5.98
N ILE A 397 -7.14 -24.74 6.95
CA ILE A 397 -7.15 -26.21 6.92
C ILE A 397 -8.04 -26.75 5.80
N TYR A 398 -9.22 -26.15 5.58
CA TYR A 398 -10.12 -26.52 4.47
C TYR A 398 -9.46 -26.31 3.10
N VAL A 399 -8.84 -25.15 2.89
CA VAL A 399 -8.14 -24.81 1.64
C VAL A 399 -6.96 -25.75 1.45
N LEU A 400 -6.02 -25.81 2.38
CA LEU A 400 -4.81 -26.63 2.26
C LEU A 400 -5.10 -28.13 2.18
N GLY A 401 -6.23 -28.61 2.73
CA GLY A 401 -6.71 -29.98 2.59
C GLY A 401 -7.27 -30.33 1.20
N LYS A 402 -7.58 -29.33 0.37
CA LYS A 402 -7.99 -29.50 -1.03
C LYS A 402 -6.86 -29.28 -2.04
N LEU A 403 -5.71 -28.74 -1.63
CA LEU A 403 -4.59 -28.45 -2.53
C LEU A 403 -3.78 -29.70 -2.91
N ASN A 404 -3.59 -29.87 -4.22
CA ASN A 404 -2.65 -30.85 -4.78
C ASN A 404 -1.23 -30.30 -4.95
N ILE A 405 -1.04 -28.98 -4.82
CA ILE A 405 0.25 -28.29 -4.97
C ILE A 405 1.12 -28.35 -3.70
N GLY A 406 2.43 -28.20 -3.86
CA GLY A 406 3.43 -28.25 -2.80
C GLY A 406 3.70 -26.90 -2.11
N PRO A 407 4.52 -26.89 -1.03
CA PRO A 407 4.84 -25.67 -0.29
C PRO A 407 5.47 -24.58 -1.15
N ASP A 408 6.43 -24.92 -2.02
CA ASP A 408 7.11 -23.95 -2.90
C ASP A 408 6.14 -23.25 -3.87
N GLU A 409 5.13 -23.96 -4.38
CA GLU A 409 4.09 -23.40 -5.25
C GLU A 409 3.15 -22.48 -4.44
N ILE A 410 2.73 -22.89 -3.24
CA ILE A 410 1.88 -22.08 -2.34
C ILE A 410 2.60 -20.80 -1.93
N CYS A 411 3.88 -20.91 -1.57
CA CYS A 411 4.64 -19.77 -1.08
C CYS A 411 5.11 -18.86 -2.22
N SER A 412 5.39 -19.38 -3.41
CA SER A 412 5.55 -18.56 -4.63
C SER A 412 4.27 -17.79 -4.97
N PHE A 413 3.10 -18.42 -4.85
CA PHE A 413 1.81 -17.76 -5.06
C PHE A 413 1.55 -16.62 -4.05
N ILE A 414 1.82 -16.84 -2.76
CA ILE A 414 1.55 -15.84 -1.70
C ILE A 414 2.63 -14.73 -1.65
N ILE A 415 3.91 -15.06 -1.82
CA ILE A 415 5.05 -14.15 -1.58
C ILE A 415 5.65 -13.58 -2.89
N GLY A 416 5.37 -14.19 -4.04
CA GLY A 416 5.88 -13.77 -5.34
C GLY A 416 7.41 -13.69 -5.37
N ASP A 417 7.94 -12.53 -5.76
CA ASP A 417 9.39 -12.26 -5.90
C ASP A 417 10.26 -12.67 -4.70
N GLY A 418 9.73 -12.66 -3.47
CA GLY A 418 10.44 -13.09 -2.27
C GLY A 418 10.74 -14.60 -2.22
N CYS A 419 9.92 -15.42 -2.91
CA CYS A 419 10.14 -16.85 -3.15
C CYS A 419 10.71 -17.14 -4.55
N GLY A 420 10.51 -16.23 -5.49
CA GLY A 420 10.79 -16.45 -6.90
C GLY A 420 9.62 -17.10 -7.64
N ASP A 421 9.72 -17.14 -8.97
CA ASP A 421 8.64 -17.52 -9.86
C ASP A 421 8.57 -19.05 -10.07
N VAL A 422 7.75 -19.73 -9.25
CA VAL A 422 7.46 -21.16 -9.42
C VAL A 422 6.23 -21.28 -10.33
N TYR A 423 6.46 -21.66 -11.59
CA TYR A 423 5.40 -21.84 -12.57
C TYR A 423 4.36 -22.89 -12.11
N ASN A 424 3.09 -22.48 -12.01
CA ASN A 424 1.99 -23.32 -11.58
C ASN A 424 0.83 -23.26 -12.60
N PRO A 425 0.61 -24.31 -13.42
CA PRO A 425 -0.35 -24.29 -14.52
C PRO A 425 -1.83 -24.22 -14.08
N TYR A 426 -2.14 -24.36 -12.79
CA TYR A 426 -3.51 -24.20 -12.28
C TYR A 426 -3.86 -22.75 -11.94
N HIS A 427 -2.86 -21.86 -11.86
CA HIS A 427 -3.01 -20.46 -11.48
C HIS A 427 -2.46 -19.48 -12.53
N GLU A 428 -1.97 -20.01 -13.65
CA GLU A 428 -1.44 -19.26 -14.79
C GLU A 428 -2.53 -19.11 -15.88
N TRP A 429 -2.96 -17.88 -16.15
CA TRP A 429 -4.07 -17.58 -17.07
C TRP A 429 -3.93 -16.22 -17.77
N GLU A 430 -4.69 -16.06 -18.85
CA GLU A 430 -4.80 -14.82 -19.61
C GLU A 430 -6.28 -14.49 -19.90
N VAL A 431 -6.62 -13.20 -19.88
CA VAL A 431 -7.96 -12.68 -20.20
C VAL A 431 -8.24 -12.66 -21.69
N ILE A 432 -9.50 -12.86 -22.09
CA ILE A 432 -9.89 -12.87 -23.50
C ILE A 432 -10.41 -11.49 -23.91
N PHE A 433 -9.65 -10.80 -24.77
CA PHE A 433 -10.08 -9.56 -25.40
C PHE A 433 -11.04 -9.83 -26.57
N PRO A 434 -12.04 -8.96 -26.81
CA PRO A 434 -12.85 -9.01 -28.02
C PRO A 434 -11.97 -8.73 -29.25
N PRO A 435 -12.36 -9.21 -30.46
CA PRO A 435 -11.58 -9.03 -31.70
C PRO A 435 -11.71 -7.60 -32.29
N VAL A 436 -11.64 -6.59 -31.43
CA VAL A 436 -11.70 -5.16 -31.77
C VAL A 436 -10.27 -4.61 -31.73
N PRO A 437 -9.72 -4.15 -32.87
CA PRO A 437 -8.39 -3.55 -32.91
C PRO A 437 -8.28 -2.38 -31.92
N LYS A 438 -7.16 -2.33 -31.17
CA LYS A 438 -6.82 -1.19 -30.32
C LYS A 438 -6.87 0.11 -31.15
N PRO A 439 -7.52 1.18 -30.67
CA PRO A 439 -7.52 2.48 -31.35
C PRO A 439 -6.11 3.00 -31.63
N LYS A 440 -5.98 3.96 -32.55
CA LYS A 440 -4.73 4.68 -32.73
C LYS A 440 -4.41 5.46 -31.45
N ILE A 441 -3.14 5.39 -31.03
CA ILE A 441 -2.65 6.16 -29.89
C ILE A 441 -2.75 7.66 -30.25
N GLU A 442 -3.52 8.41 -29.48
CA GLU A 442 -3.53 9.88 -29.47
C GLU A 442 -2.72 10.38 -28.27
N GLU A 443 -2.02 11.51 -28.43
CA GLU A 443 -1.33 12.15 -27.32
C GLU A 443 -2.34 12.71 -26.31
N GLN A 444 -2.09 12.48 -25.01
CA GLN A 444 -2.95 13.02 -23.95
C GLN A 444 -2.83 14.54 -23.89
N ARG A 445 -3.93 15.20 -24.28
CA ARG A 445 -4.07 16.66 -24.27
C ARG A 445 -4.03 17.18 -22.84
N ILE A 446 -3.35 18.31 -22.63
CA ILE A 446 -3.45 19.05 -21.37
C ILE A 446 -4.85 19.70 -21.33
N PRO A 447 -5.64 19.56 -20.24
CA PRO A 447 -6.95 20.20 -20.10
C PRO A 447 -6.89 21.73 -20.24
N GLU A 448 -7.97 22.32 -20.76
CA GLU A 448 -8.04 23.78 -21.00
C GLU A 448 -8.18 24.51 -19.66
N ALA A 449 -7.27 25.45 -19.36
CA ALA A 449 -7.06 25.97 -18.01
C ALA A 449 -8.22 26.78 -17.38
N GLU A 450 -9.21 27.17 -18.19
CA GLU A 450 -10.44 27.86 -17.76
C GLU A 450 -11.71 27.02 -18.02
N ALA A 451 -11.57 25.73 -18.33
CA ALA A 451 -12.70 24.83 -18.53
C ALA A 451 -13.43 24.54 -17.20
N PRO A 452 -14.73 24.15 -17.26
CA PRO A 452 -15.42 23.58 -16.11
C PRO A 452 -14.66 22.37 -15.57
N LEU A 453 -14.58 22.26 -14.24
CA LEU A 453 -13.96 21.13 -13.54
C LEU A 453 -14.96 20.47 -12.58
N PHE A 454 -14.68 19.23 -12.18
CA PHE A 454 -15.28 18.60 -11.01
C PHE A 454 -14.33 18.66 -9.83
N LYS A 455 -14.87 18.91 -8.64
CA LYS A 455 -14.15 18.82 -7.37
C LYS A 455 -14.55 17.54 -6.66
N VAL A 456 -13.60 16.63 -6.49
CA VAL A 456 -13.88 15.24 -6.09
C VAL A 456 -13.14 14.90 -4.81
N LEU A 457 -13.89 14.52 -3.78
CA LEU A 457 -13.32 14.05 -2.51
C LEU A 457 -12.92 12.58 -2.63
N HIS A 458 -11.79 12.23 -2.02
CA HIS A 458 -11.34 10.86 -1.85
C HIS A 458 -11.05 10.60 -0.36
N ILE A 459 -11.81 9.67 0.21
CA ILE A 459 -11.62 9.13 1.56
C ILE A 459 -11.29 7.64 1.43
N SER A 460 -10.30 7.17 2.18
CA SER A 460 -9.87 5.78 2.20
C SER A 460 -9.35 5.41 3.59
N ASP A 461 -9.34 4.11 3.90
CA ASP A 461 -8.61 3.52 5.03
C ASP A 461 -8.95 4.24 6.35
N THR A 462 -10.25 4.26 6.64
CA THR A 462 -10.79 5.00 7.78
C THR A 462 -10.53 4.31 9.11
N HIS A 463 -10.54 2.98 9.11
CA HIS A 463 -10.35 2.12 10.29
C HIS A 463 -10.94 2.75 11.55
N PHE A 464 -12.27 2.92 11.54
CA PHE A 464 -12.97 3.47 12.68
C PHE A 464 -12.91 2.45 13.82
N ASP A 465 -12.17 2.77 14.88
CA ASP A 465 -12.12 1.95 16.08
C ASP A 465 -13.20 2.40 17.10
N PRO A 466 -14.30 1.64 17.26
CA PRO A 466 -15.33 1.92 18.27
C PRO A 466 -14.87 1.64 19.70
N TYR A 467 -13.68 1.04 19.89
CA TYR A 467 -13.11 0.66 21.18
C TYR A 467 -11.88 1.49 21.58
N TYR A 468 -11.49 2.48 20.76
CA TYR A 468 -10.41 3.42 21.07
C TYR A 468 -10.71 4.19 22.38
N LEU A 469 -9.71 4.31 23.25
CA LEU A 469 -9.80 4.98 24.53
C LEU A 469 -8.60 5.91 24.78
N GLU A 470 -8.87 7.22 24.82
CA GLU A 470 -7.92 8.24 25.28
C GLU A 470 -7.30 7.85 26.63
N GLY A 471 -5.98 8.00 26.77
CA GLY A 471 -5.26 7.68 28.01
C GLY A 471 -4.97 6.19 28.25
N SER A 472 -5.46 5.27 27.41
CA SER A 472 -5.13 3.84 27.50
C SER A 472 -3.72 3.52 26.97
N ASN A 473 -3.25 2.26 27.06
CA ASN A 473 -1.91 1.93 26.59
C ASN A 473 -1.80 1.89 25.05
N ALA A 474 -1.01 2.82 24.50
CA ALA A 474 -0.69 2.90 23.07
C ALA A 474 0.69 2.30 22.73
N ASP A 475 1.50 1.90 23.72
CA ASP A 475 2.75 1.14 23.56
C ASP A 475 2.54 -0.29 24.08
N CYS A 476 1.81 -1.10 23.28
CA CYS A 476 1.40 -2.45 23.65
C CYS A 476 2.08 -3.53 22.80
N ALA A 477 2.13 -4.76 23.32
CA ALA A 477 2.72 -5.92 22.64
C ALA A 477 1.67 -6.74 21.84
N GLU A 478 0.71 -6.06 21.22
CA GLU A 478 -0.33 -6.63 20.34
C GLU A 478 -0.36 -5.83 19.01
N PRO A 479 -0.95 -6.34 17.91
CA PRO A 479 -0.99 -5.61 16.63
C PRO A 479 -1.84 -4.33 16.65
N LEU A 480 -2.78 -4.19 17.58
CA LEU A 480 -3.55 -2.96 17.79
C LEU A 480 -3.62 -2.62 19.29
N CYS A 481 -3.30 -1.37 19.58
CA CYS A 481 -3.22 -0.74 20.90
C CYS A 481 -4.30 0.35 21.06
N CYS A 482 -4.14 1.28 22.01
CA CYS A 482 -5.08 2.38 22.29
C CYS A 482 -6.50 1.96 22.73
N ARG A 483 -6.71 0.69 23.14
CA ARG A 483 -7.98 0.21 23.70
C ARG A 483 -7.84 -0.12 25.18
N LEU A 484 -8.97 -0.11 25.90
CA LEU A 484 -9.04 -0.53 27.30
C LEU A 484 -8.43 -1.93 27.55
N THR A 485 -8.52 -2.84 26.58
CA THR A 485 -7.97 -4.21 26.70
C THR A 485 -6.45 -4.27 26.69
N ASN A 486 -5.75 -3.23 26.23
CA ASN A 486 -4.28 -3.19 26.23
C ASN A 486 -3.69 -2.74 27.58
N GLY A 487 -4.54 -2.41 28.55
CA GLY A 487 -4.17 -2.00 29.91
C GLY A 487 -3.92 -0.51 30.07
N ALA A 488 -3.46 -0.12 31.26
CA ALA A 488 -2.97 1.23 31.54
C ALA A 488 -1.52 1.39 31.03
N PRO A 489 -1.13 2.57 30.51
CA PRO A 489 0.24 2.84 30.10
C PRO A 489 1.18 2.90 31.32
N ILE A 490 2.47 2.59 31.14
CA ILE A 490 3.45 2.60 32.25
C ILE A 490 3.89 4.04 32.56
N SER A 491 3.87 4.93 31.58
CA SER A 491 4.13 6.37 31.73
C SER A 491 3.11 7.23 30.97
N LYS A 492 3.11 8.55 31.19
CA LYS A 492 2.18 9.46 30.49
C LYS A 492 2.46 9.54 28.99
N GLU A 493 3.72 9.37 28.62
CA GLU A 493 4.22 9.42 27.25
C GLU A 493 3.80 8.16 26.46
N GLN A 494 3.53 7.05 27.16
CA GLN A 494 2.96 5.84 26.57
C GLN A 494 1.43 5.87 26.42
N ALA A 495 0.75 6.86 27.01
CA ALA A 495 -0.71 6.97 26.91
C ALA A 495 -1.18 7.25 25.48
N ALA A 496 -2.37 6.76 25.13
CA ALA A 496 -3.06 7.09 23.89
C ALA A 496 -3.51 8.55 23.86
N GLY A 497 -3.35 9.21 22.72
CA GLY A 497 -3.90 10.55 22.47
C GLY A 497 -5.43 10.60 22.49
N LYS A 498 -5.97 11.81 22.29
CA LYS A 498 -7.41 12.06 22.18
C LYS A 498 -7.93 11.91 20.74
N TRP A 499 -7.11 12.35 19.78
CA TRP A 499 -7.47 12.44 18.36
C TRP A 499 -6.88 11.29 17.53
N GLY A 500 -6.37 10.25 18.18
CA GLY A 500 -5.54 9.20 17.59
C GLY A 500 -4.15 9.19 18.21
N ASP A 501 -3.36 8.17 17.85
CA ASP A 501 -1.95 8.06 18.22
C ASP A 501 -1.13 7.63 16.99
N TYR A 502 0.17 7.94 16.95
CA TYR A 502 1.05 7.52 15.85
C TYR A 502 1.52 6.06 15.96
N ARG A 503 1.37 5.42 17.11
CA ARG A 503 1.74 4.00 17.28
C ARG A 503 0.70 3.10 16.60
N LYS A 504 0.71 1.81 16.90
CA LYS A 504 -0.25 0.82 16.38
C LYS A 504 -1.66 1.08 16.91
N CYS A 505 -2.33 2.10 16.40
CA CYS A 505 -3.63 2.57 16.85
C CYS A 505 -4.45 3.12 15.68
N ASP A 506 -5.75 2.85 15.69
CA ASP A 506 -6.69 3.25 14.65
C ASP A 506 -7.51 4.49 15.04
N THR A 507 -8.43 4.91 14.17
CA THR A 507 -9.10 6.21 14.27
C THR A 507 -10.21 6.23 15.33
N PRO A 508 -10.14 7.07 16.38
CA PRO A 508 -11.29 7.28 17.26
C PRO A 508 -12.41 8.03 16.55
N LYS A 509 -13.66 7.73 16.92
CA LYS A 509 -14.86 8.35 16.32
C LYS A 509 -14.79 9.89 16.25
N ILE A 510 -14.23 10.53 17.29
CA ILE A 510 -14.13 11.99 17.38
C ILE A 510 -13.31 12.61 16.25
N THR A 511 -12.30 11.89 15.74
CA THR A 511 -11.46 12.33 14.61
C THR A 511 -12.18 12.12 13.28
N VAL A 512 -12.92 11.01 13.11
CA VAL A 512 -13.78 10.79 11.93
C VAL A 512 -14.88 11.86 11.86
N ASP A 513 -15.63 12.06 12.94
CA ASP A 513 -16.69 13.08 13.02
C ASP A 513 -16.16 14.49 12.73
N ASN A 514 -14.98 14.83 13.27
CA ASN A 514 -14.35 16.13 13.05
C ASN A 514 -13.84 16.31 11.62
N MET A 515 -13.19 15.30 11.03
CA MET A 515 -12.74 15.32 9.64
C MET A 515 -13.91 15.54 8.70
N LEU A 516 -14.96 14.71 8.82
CA LEU A 516 -16.15 14.78 7.98
C LEU A 516 -16.82 16.15 8.09
N LYS A 517 -16.88 16.74 9.29
CA LYS A 517 -17.42 18.09 9.49
C LYS A 517 -16.53 19.18 8.87
N HIS A 518 -15.21 19.10 9.06
CA HIS A 518 -14.26 20.02 8.43
C HIS A 518 -14.36 19.98 6.90
N ILE A 519 -14.50 18.80 6.30
CA ILE A 519 -14.70 18.65 4.85
C ILE A 519 -16.01 19.32 4.42
N GLN A 520 -17.13 19.07 5.12
CA GLN A 520 -18.42 19.72 4.82
C GLN A 520 -18.33 21.26 4.86
N ASP A 521 -17.62 21.83 5.84
CA ASP A 521 -17.50 23.28 6.01
C ASP A 521 -16.48 23.94 5.07
N THR A 522 -15.45 23.21 4.63
CA THR A 522 -14.34 23.73 3.81
C THR A 522 -14.54 23.44 2.31
N HIS A 523 -15.30 22.39 1.99
CA HIS A 523 -15.57 21.92 0.64
C HIS A 523 -17.07 21.66 0.41
N PRO A 524 -17.94 22.68 0.58
CA PRO A 524 -19.38 22.56 0.29
C PRO A 524 -19.70 22.42 -1.22
N ASP A 525 -18.66 22.43 -2.05
CA ASP A 525 -18.63 22.45 -3.52
C ASP A 525 -18.10 21.14 -4.13
N ILE A 526 -18.19 20.01 -3.40
CA ILE A 526 -17.83 18.68 -3.92
C ILE A 526 -18.92 18.13 -4.86
N ASP A 527 -18.54 17.72 -6.06
CA ASP A 527 -19.43 17.12 -7.07
C ASP A 527 -19.77 15.65 -6.78
N TYR A 528 -18.78 14.87 -6.31
CA TYR A 528 -18.94 13.47 -5.89
C TYR A 528 -17.78 13.01 -4.99
N ILE A 529 -18.01 11.89 -4.29
CA ILE A 529 -17.06 11.28 -3.34
C ILE A 529 -16.64 9.91 -3.85
N LEU A 530 -15.33 9.65 -3.87
CA LEU A 530 -14.74 8.31 -3.96
C LEU A 530 -14.46 7.80 -2.55
N TRP A 531 -14.86 6.56 -2.24
CA TRP A 531 -14.73 6.00 -0.89
C TRP A 531 -14.20 4.56 -0.90
N THR A 532 -12.89 4.40 -0.87
CA THR A 532 -12.20 3.15 -1.26
C THR A 532 -11.99 2.13 -0.12
N GLY A 533 -12.99 1.97 0.74
CA GLY A 533 -13.06 0.86 1.71
C GLY A 533 -12.26 1.05 3.00
N ASP A 534 -12.05 -0.09 3.68
CA ASP A 534 -11.37 -0.26 4.96
C ASP A 534 -11.92 0.61 6.10
N LEU A 535 -13.06 0.13 6.60
CA LEU A 535 -13.83 0.75 7.67
C LEU A 535 -13.58 0.08 9.04
N PRO A 536 -13.46 -1.26 9.16
CA PRO A 536 -13.10 -1.90 10.43
C PRO A 536 -11.61 -1.74 10.79
N PRO A 537 -11.25 -1.75 12.10
CA PRO A 537 -9.89 -1.56 12.57
C PRO A 537 -9.00 -2.82 12.41
N HIS A 538 -7.74 -2.73 12.84
CA HIS A 538 -6.73 -3.78 12.76
C HIS A 538 -6.80 -4.84 13.88
N ASP A 539 -7.96 -5.00 14.53
CA ASP A 539 -8.19 -5.96 15.61
C ASP A 539 -8.46 -7.39 15.11
N ILE A 540 -7.78 -7.80 14.04
CA ILE A 540 -8.02 -8.96 13.18
C ILE A 540 -8.04 -10.35 13.87
N TRP A 541 -7.74 -10.41 15.17
CA TRP A 541 -7.83 -11.59 16.02
C TRP A 541 -9.11 -11.63 16.88
N ASN A 542 -9.93 -10.59 16.83
CA ASN A 542 -11.07 -10.33 17.71
C ASN A 542 -12.22 -9.66 16.90
N GLN A 543 -12.51 -10.18 15.72
CA GLN A 543 -13.56 -9.67 14.82
C GLN A 543 -14.74 -10.65 14.69
N THR A 544 -15.93 -10.10 14.50
CA THR A 544 -17.16 -10.85 14.21
C THR A 544 -17.87 -10.26 12.99
N LYS A 545 -18.65 -11.09 12.28
CA LYS A 545 -19.44 -10.65 11.12
C LYS A 545 -20.41 -9.54 11.53
N GLU A 546 -21.00 -9.67 12.71
CA GLU A 546 -21.93 -8.75 13.33
C GLU A 546 -21.30 -7.38 13.65
N GLU A 547 -20.07 -7.35 14.17
CA GLU A 547 -19.34 -6.10 14.45
C GLU A 547 -18.88 -5.40 13.17
N ASN A 548 -18.35 -6.14 12.18
CA ASN A 548 -18.00 -5.55 10.88
C ASN A 548 -19.23 -4.94 10.20
N LEU A 549 -20.36 -5.65 10.15
CA LEU A 549 -21.62 -5.08 9.62
C LEU A 549 -22.11 -3.87 10.43
N LYS A 550 -21.90 -3.84 11.74
CA LYS A 550 -22.25 -2.67 12.58
C LYS A 550 -21.39 -1.45 12.20
N ILE A 551 -20.07 -1.62 12.05
CA ILE A 551 -19.16 -0.55 11.64
C ILE A 551 -19.54 -0.04 10.25
N ILE A 552 -19.74 -0.92 9.28
CA ILE A 552 -20.17 -0.56 7.92
C ILE A 552 -21.48 0.25 7.97
N LYS A 553 -22.49 -0.19 8.73
CA LYS A 553 -23.76 0.53 8.89
C LYS A 553 -23.59 1.89 9.55
N GLU A 554 -22.74 2.00 10.56
CA GLU A 554 -22.51 3.26 11.28
C GLU A 554 -21.75 4.27 10.42
N THR A 555 -20.67 3.88 9.75
CA THR A 555 -19.90 4.78 8.88
C THR A 555 -20.67 5.16 7.62
N VAL A 556 -21.41 4.23 6.99
CA VAL A 556 -22.35 4.55 5.90
C VAL A 556 -23.39 5.59 6.37
N LYS A 557 -23.92 5.45 7.59
CA LYS A 557 -24.87 6.41 8.15
C LYS A 557 -24.21 7.79 8.32
N GLN A 558 -23.03 7.87 8.93
CA GLN A 558 -22.27 9.12 9.09
C GLN A 558 -22.03 9.82 7.74
N MET A 559 -21.59 9.08 6.72
CA MET A 559 -21.38 9.60 5.35
C MET A 559 -22.70 10.10 4.73
N SER A 560 -23.80 9.36 4.91
CA SER A 560 -25.14 9.76 4.42
C SER A 560 -25.67 11.03 5.10
N GLU A 561 -25.38 11.21 6.39
CA GLU A 561 -25.84 12.36 7.17
C GLU A 561 -24.96 13.61 6.95
N MET A 562 -23.66 13.44 6.67
CA MET A 562 -22.75 14.54 6.37
C MET A 562 -22.88 15.06 4.92
N PHE A 563 -23.13 14.16 3.96
CA PHE A 563 -23.14 14.48 2.53
C PHE A 563 -24.47 14.10 1.83
N PRO A 564 -25.63 14.57 2.33
CA PRO A 564 -26.95 14.05 1.92
C PRO A 564 -27.35 14.30 0.45
N ASN A 565 -26.65 15.20 -0.25
CA ASN A 565 -26.92 15.55 -1.65
C ASN A 565 -25.76 15.22 -2.60
N VAL A 566 -24.69 14.58 -2.12
CA VAL A 566 -23.48 14.30 -2.90
C VAL A 566 -23.43 12.81 -3.25
N PRO A 567 -23.29 12.43 -4.54
CA PRO A 567 -23.09 11.04 -4.93
C PRO A 567 -21.83 10.45 -4.31
N ILE A 568 -21.93 9.24 -3.75
CA ILE A 568 -20.80 8.50 -3.17
C ILE A 568 -20.61 7.21 -3.95
N PHE A 569 -19.40 7.00 -4.45
CA PHE A 569 -18.97 5.81 -5.18
C PHE A 569 -18.00 5.02 -4.29
N PRO A 570 -18.50 4.05 -3.51
CA PRO A 570 -17.67 3.22 -2.64
C PRO A 570 -16.95 2.12 -3.42
N ALA A 571 -15.79 1.69 -2.95
CA ALA A 571 -15.17 0.41 -3.31
C ALA A 571 -15.02 -0.48 -2.06
N LEU A 572 -14.74 -1.77 -2.25
CA LEU A 572 -14.57 -2.74 -1.18
C LEU A 572 -13.08 -2.88 -0.80
N GLY A 573 -12.76 -2.70 0.47
CA GLY A 573 -11.45 -2.97 1.05
C GLY A 573 -11.30 -4.39 1.58
N ASN A 574 -10.16 -4.69 2.22
CA ASN A 574 -9.85 -6.02 2.73
C ASN A 574 -10.19 -6.23 4.22
N HIS A 575 -10.44 -5.17 5.00
CA HIS A 575 -10.89 -5.24 6.41
C HIS A 575 -12.40 -5.44 6.58
N GLU A 576 -13.21 -5.26 5.53
CA GLU A 576 -14.66 -5.46 5.62
C GLU A 576 -15.08 -6.90 5.98
N SER A 577 -14.32 -7.92 5.58
CA SER A 577 -14.63 -9.33 5.87
C SER A 577 -14.19 -9.76 7.28
N ALA A 578 -14.88 -10.74 7.86
CA ALA A 578 -14.47 -11.43 9.07
C ALA A 578 -14.37 -12.95 8.78
N PRO A 579 -13.17 -13.55 8.76
CA PRO A 579 -11.84 -12.94 8.99
C PRO A 579 -11.42 -11.92 7.91
N VAL A 580 -10.49 -11.02 8.24
CA VAL A 580 -9.86 -10.09 7.26
C VAL A 580 -9.24 -10.84 6.08
N ASN A 581 -9.31 -10.27 4.88
CA ASN A 581 -8.92 -10.88 3.59
C ASN A 581 -9.73 -12.13 3.14
N SER A 582 -10.69 -12.63 3.95
CA SER A 582 -11.50 -13.79 3.57
C SER A 582 -12.64 -13.41 2.62
N PHE A 583 -12.35 -13.43 1.32
CA PHE A 583 -13.32 -13.15 0.24
C PHE A 583 -13.48 -14.38 -0.67
N PRO A 584 -14.20 -15.42 -0.23
CA PRO A 584 -14.44 -16.62 -1.02
C PRO A 584 -15.14 -16.29 -2.36
N PRO A 585 -14.57 -16.71 -3.52
CA PRO A 585 -15.21 -16.50 -4.81
C PRO A 585 -16.51 -17.29 -4.96
N PRO A 586 -17.40 -16.94 -5.92
CA PRO A 586 -18.72 -17.58 -6.10
C PRO A 586 -18.74 -19.09 -6.40
N PHE A 587 -17.59 -19.74 -6.62
CA PHE A 587 -17.50 -21.21 -6.72
C PHE A 587 -17.41 -21.91 -5.34
N VAL A 588 -17.21 -21.17 -4.25
CA VAL A 588 -17.17 -21.69 -2.88
C VAL A 588 -18.59 -21.77 -2.30
N ASP A 589 -19.40 -22.65 -2.87
CA ASP A 589 -20.80 -22.84 -2.48
C ASP A 589 -20.91 -23.67 -1.18
N SER A 590 -20.89 -22.97 -0.05
CA SER A 590 -21.27 -23.49 1.27
C SER A 590 -21.87 -22.36 2.13
N PRO A 591 -23.01 -22.56 2.82
CA PRO A 591 -23.64 -21.54 3.64
C PRO A 591 -22.74 -20.98 4.76
N GLU A 592 -21.87 -21.81 5.34
CA GLU A 592 -21.00 -21.43 6.47
C GLU A 592 -19.88 -20.47 6.03
N THR A 593 -19.36 -20.68 4.81
CA THR A 593 -18.25 -19.92 4.23
C THR A 593 -18.71 -18.87 3.23
N SER A 594 -20.02 -18.71 3.01
CA SER A 594 -20.55 -17.73 2.05
C SER A 594 -20.20 -16.30 2.48
N ILE A 595 -19.82 -15.46 1.51
CA ILE A 595 -19.58 -14.01 1.70
C ILE A 595 -20.86 -13.16 1.55
N SER A 596 -22.00 -13.80 1.24
CA SER A 596 -23.31 -13.17 1.04
C SER A 596 -23.74 -12.22 2.17
N TRP A 597 -23.47 -12.57 3.44
CA TRP A 597 -23.74 -11.72 4.61
C TRP A 597 -23.16 -10.30 4.49
N LEU A 598 -22.05 -10.15 3.78
CA LEU A 598 -21.36 -8.89 3.54
C LEU A 598 -21.91 -8.22 2.27
N TYR A 599 -21.95 -8.94 1.15
CA TYR A 599 -22.31 -8.38 -0.16
C TYR A 599 -23.81 -8.00 -0.27
N ASP A 600 -24.72 -8.73 0.38
CA ASP A 600 -26.14 -8.36 0.45
C ASP A 600 -26.38 -7.12 1.30
N GLU A 601 -25.58 -6.92 2.36
CA GLU A 601 -25.62 -5.70 3.16
C GLU A 601 -24.96 -4.53 2.43
N MET A 602 -23.90 -4.75 1.66
CA MET A 602 -23.31 -3.73 0.78
C MET A 602 -24.29 -3.27 -0.29
N ASP A 603 -25.02 -4.17 -0.95
CA ASP A 603 -26.14 -3.77 -1.82
C ASP A 603 -27.20 -2.94 -1.05
N SER A 604 -27.56 -3.36 0.17
CA SER A 604 -28.51 -2.66 1.03
C SER A 604 -28.08 -1.23 1.37
N GLN A 605 -26.79 -1.04 1.67
CA GLN A 605 -26.23 0.26 2.02
C GLN A 605 -25.90 1.13 0.81
N TRP A 606 -25.29 0.58 -0.24
CA TRP A 606 -24.83 1.32 -1.42
C TRP A 606 -25.98 1.76 -2.33
N ARG A 607 -27.14 1.10 -2.30
CA ARG A 607 -28.38 1.56 -2.99
C ARG A 607 -28.94 2.91 -2.51
N LYS A 608 -28.29 3.56 -1.52
CA LYS A 608 -28.50 4.97 -1.17
C LYS A 608 -27.94 5.93 -2.23
N TRP A 609 -26.92 5.50 -2.97
CA TRP A 609 -26.18 6.32 -3.94
C TRP A 609 -26.12 5.68 -5.34
N LEU A 610 -26.12 4.34 -5.41
CA LEU A 610 -26.02 3.58 -6.66
C LEU A 610 -27.40 3.13 -7.17
N PRO A 611 -27.63 3.12 -8.50
CA PRO A 611 -28.89 2.65 -9.09
C PRO A 611 -29.05 1.14 -8.94
N SER A 612 -30.28 0.66 -8.73
CA SER A 612 -30.57 -0.77 -8.47
C SER A 612 -30.21 -1.73 -9.62
N SER A 613 -29.78 -1.22 -10.77
CA SER A 613 -29.17 -2.02 -11.85
C SER A 613 -27.85 -2.68 -11.43
N VAL A 614 -27.10 -2.11 -10.48
CA VAL A 614 -25.81 -2.69 -10.03
C VAL A 614 -25.97 -3.82 -9.01
N SER A 615 -27.17 -4.00 -8.43
CA SER A 615 -27.40 -4.96 -7.34
C SER A 615 -26.96 -6.40 -7.67
N ASN A 616 -27.05 -6.80 -8.95
CA ASN A 616 -26.63 -8.13 -9.39
C ASN A 616 -25.11 -8.31 -9.41
N THR A 617 -24.32 -7.28 -9.72
CA THR A 617 -22.85 -7.36 -9.69
C THR A 617 -22.32 -7.18 -8.27
N VAL A 618 -22.92 -6.26 -7.50
CA VAL A 618 -22.57 -6.04 -6.08
C VAL A 618 -22.81 -7.31 -5.25
N ARG A 619 -23.95 -7.98 -5.40
CA ARG A 619 -24.23 -9.25 -4.68
C ARG A 619 -23.38 -10.43 -5.17
N ARG A 620 -22.89 -10.40 -6.42
CA ARG A 620 -22.04 -11.45 -7.01
C ARG A 620 -20.57 -11.33 -6.59
N GLY A 621 -20.06 -10.11 -6.43
CA GLY A 621 -18.62 -9.88 -6.26
C GLY A 621 -18.22 -8.49 -5.77
N ALA A 622 -19.15 -7.68 -5.27
CA ALA A 622 -18.94 -6.30 -4.80
C ALA A 622 -18.38 -5.27 -5.81
N PHE A 623 -18.29 -5.63 -7.10
CA PHE A 623 -17.92 -4.72 -8.19
C PHE A 623 -19.15 -4.14 -8.91
N TYR A 624 -19.00 -2.99 -9.57
CA TYR A 624 -20.08 -2.35 -10.34
C TYR A 624 -19.59 -1.30 -11.36
N SER A 625 -20.48 -0.95 -12.30
CA SER A 625 -20.25 0.07 -13.33
C SER A 625 -21.44 1.03 -13.36
N VAL A 626 -21.17 2.34 -13.39
CA VAL A 626 -22.18 3.41 -13.38
C VAL A 626 -21.79 4.56 -14.31
N LEU A 627 -22.77 5.12 -15.01
CA LEU A 627 -22.59 6.33 -15.82
C LEU A 627 -22.78 7.55 -14.92
N VAL A 628 -21.70 8.30 -14.66
CA VAL A 628 -21.67 9.47 -13.76
C VAL A 628 -22.19 10.73 -14.47
N ARG A 629 -21.88 10.86 -15.77
CA ARG A 629 -22.41 11.85 -16.72
C ARG A 629 -22.46 11.22 -18.12
N PRO A 630 -23.23 11.75 -19.07
CA PRO A 630 -23.07 11.37 -20.49
C PRO A 630 -21.60 11.45 -20.92
N GLY A 631 -21.09 10.39 -21.55
CA GLY A 631 -19.69 10.28 -21.93
C GLY A 631 -18.69 10.02 -20.79
N PHE A 632 -19.15 9.76 -19.55
CA PHE A 632 -18.26 9.52 -18.40
C PHE A 632 -18.80 8.46 -17.44
N ARG A 633 -18.03 7.37 -17.31
CA ARG A 633 -18.33 6.18 -16.51
C ARG A 633 -17.33 6.02 -15.37
N LEU A 634 -17.83 5.50 -14.23
CA LEU A 634 -17.02 5.01 -13.13
C LEU A 634 -17.22 3.50 -13.00
N ILE A 635 -16.13 2.77 -12.82
CA ILE A 635 -16.11 1.32 -12.58
C ILE A 635 -15.42 1.07 -11.25
N SER A 636 -16.10 0.38 -10.33
CA SER A 636 -15.54 -0.07 -9.05
C SER A 636 -15.22 -1.56 -9.11
N LEU A 637 -14.01 -1.92 -8.70
CA LEU A 637 -13.50 -3.29 -8.65
C LEU A 637 -13.29 -3.78 -7.21
N ASN A 638 -13.42 -5.09 -7.01
CA ASN A 638 -13.16 -5.77 -5.75
C ASN A 638 -11.75 -6.39 -5.77
N MET A 639 -10.77 -5.58 -5.44
CA MET A 639 -9.34 -5.94 -5.49
C MET A 639 -8.97 -7.12 -4.55
N ASN A 640 -9.88 -7.57 -3.68
CA ASN A 640 -9.72 -8.82 -2.92
C ASN A 640 -9.66 -10.08 -3.80
N TYR A 641 -10.07 -10.00 -5.06
CA TYR A 641 -9.85 -11.05 -6.05
C TYR A 641 -8.45 -11.06 -6.68
N CYS A 642 -7.60 -10.06 -6.35
CA CYS A 642 -6.15 -10.15 -6.52
C CYS A 642 -5.37 -10.29 -5.22
N ASN A 643 -5.96 -10.10 -4.04
CA ASN A 643 -5.29 -10.13 -2.74
C ASN A 643 -4.59 -11.50 -2.44
N ASN A 644 -3.27 -11.51 -2.29
CA ASN A 644 -2.47 -12.70 -1.97
C ASN A 644 -2.69 -13.26 -0.56
N LYS A 645 -3.29 -12.47 0.34
CA LYS A 645 -3.75 -12.88 1.69
C LYS A 645 -5.14 -13.54 1.66
N ASN A 646 -5.84 -13.55 0.52
CA ASN A 646 -7.12 -14.24 0.32
C ASN A 646 -6.89 -15.74 0.01
N TRP A 647 -6.86 -16.57 1.05
CA TRP A 647 -6.51 -18.00 0.95
C TRP A 647 -7.41 -18.78 -0.02
N TRP A 648 -8.65 -18.37 -0.25
CA TRP A 648 -9.57 -19.01 -1.19
C TRP A 648 -9.04 -19.02 -2.63
N LEU A 649 -8.18 -18.07 -3.02
CA LEU A 649 -7.58 -18.00 -4.35
C LEU A 649 -6.58 -19.13 -4.63
N LEU A 650 -6.08 -19.82 -3.60
CA LEU A 650 -5.29 -21.06 -3.75
C LEU A 650 -6.13 -22.23 -4.28
N LEU A 651 -7.47 -22.20 -4.16
CA LEU A 651 -8.33 -23.23 -4.76
C LEU A 651 -8.45 -23.04 -6.27
N ASN A 652 -8.58 -21.78 -6.71
CA ASN A 652 -8.54 -21.33 -8.10
C ASN A 652 -8.44 -19.79 -8.11
N SER A 653 -7.45 -19.24 -8.80
CA SER A 653 -7.24 -17.79 -8.97
C SER A 653 -7.58 -17.29 -10.38
N THR A 654 -8.14 -18.14 -11.24
CA THR A 654 -8.53 -17.79 -12.62
C THR A 654 -9.76 -16.89 -12.62
N ASP A 655 -9.57 -15.62 -12.95
CA ASP A 655 -10.58 -14.54 -12.98
C ASP A 655 -11.75 -14.73 -11.99
N PRO A 656 -11.51 -14.55 -10.67
CA PRO A 656 -12.53 -14.83 -9.66
C PRO A 656 -13.79 -13.99 -9.87
N ALA A 657 -14.96 -14.62 -9.69
CA ALA A 657 -16.28 -14.06 -10.04
C ALA A 657 -16.47 -13.63 -11.53
N THR A 658 -15.48 -13.90 -12.40
CA THR A 658 -15.29 -13.36 -13.76
C THR A 658 -15.27 -11.84 -13.83
N GLU A 659 -14.56 -11.21 -12.89
CA GLU A 659 -14.47 -9.76 -12.75
C GLU A 659 -13.70 -9.09 -13.91
N LEU A 660 -12.49 -9.55 -14.24
CA LEU A 660 -11.69 -8.94 -15.31
C LEU A 660 -12.33 -9.15 -16.68
N GLN A 661 -12.98 -10.28 -16.92
CA GLN A 661 -13.71 -10.50 -18.17
C GLN A 661 -14.96 -9.60 -18.29
N TRP A 662 -15.61 -9.27 -17.17
CA TRP A 662 -16.68 -8.25 -17.13
C TRP A 662 -16.11 -6.84 -17.28
N PHE A 663 -14.99 -6.52 -16.66
CA PHE A 663 -14.30 -5.22 -16.80
C PHE A 663 -13.92 -4.93 -18.25
N ILE A 664 -13.41 -5.94 -18.99
CA ILE A 664 -13.17 -5.86 -20.45
C ILE A 664 -14.45 -5.53 -21.22
N TYR A 665 -15.60 -6.11 -20.84
CA TYR A 665 -16.88 -5.84 -21.49
C TYR A 665 -17.36 -4.39 -21.24
N GLU A 666 -17.29 -3.89 -20.00
CA GLU A 666 -17.62 -2.51 -19.66
C GLU A 666 -16.70 -1.51 -20.36
N LEU A 667 -15.39 -1.77 -20.40
CA LEU A 667 -14.42 -0.93 -21.10
C LEU A 667 -14.63 -0.94 -22.62
N GLN A 668 -14.97 -2.09 -23.22
CA GLN A 668 -15.27 -2.15 -24.64
C GLN A 668 -16.57 -1.42 -24.98
N SER A 669 -17.58 -1.49 -24.10
CA SER A 669 -18.82 -0.73 -24.25
C SER A 669 -18.57 0.78 -24.12
N ALA A 670 -17.75 1.20 -23.16
CA ALA A 670 -17.32 2.60 -23.02
C ALA A 670 -16.57 3.10 -24.27
N GLU A 671 -15.62 2.31 -24.79
CA GLU A 671 -14.88 2.61 -26.04
C GLU A 671 -15.82 2.77 -27.25
N PHE A 672 -16.82 1.90 -27.41
CA PHE A 672 -17.82 2.02 -28.48
C PHE A 672 -18.73 3.25 -28.31
N ASN A 673 -19.05 3.64 -27.08
CA ASN A 673 -19.87 4.80 -26.78
C ASN A 673 -19.09 6.14 -26.79
N GLY A 674 -17.75 6.09 -26.95
CA GLY A 674 -16.88 7.26 -26.83
C GLY A 674 -16.75 7.79 -25.40
N GLU A 675 -17.11 6.99 -24.38
CA GLU A 675 -17.04 7.36 -22.98
C GLU A 675 -15.59 7.35 -22.46
N LYS A 676 -15.31 8.21 -21.47
CA LYS A 676 -14.12 8.09 -20.62
C LYS A 676 -14.46 7.34 -19.33
N VAL A 677 -13.48 6.62 -18.80
CA VAL A 677 -13.63 5.76 -17.62
C VAL A 677 -12.70 6.21 -16.50
N HIS A 678 -13.24 6.32 -15.29
CA HIS A 678 -12.48 6.26 -14.04
C HIS A 678 -12.63 4.86 -13.43
N VAL A 679 -11.53 4.31 -12.92
CA VAL A 679 -11.52 3.04 -12.18
C VAL A 679 -11.29 3.34 -10.71
N ILE A 680 -12.05 2.69 -9.82
CA ILE A 680 -11.80 2.71 -8.38
C ILE A 680 -11.65 1.29 -7.84
N GLY A 681 -10.84 1.15 -6.79
CA GLY A 681 -10.64 -0.09 -6.05
C GLY A 681 -10.01 0.21 -4.70
N HIS A 682 -9.60 -0.81 -3.96
CA HIS A 682 -8.88 -0.65 -2.69
C HIS A 682 -7.38 -0.94 -2.84
N ILE A 683 -6.99 -2.21 -2.91
CA ILE A 683 -5.58 -2.62 -3.10
C ILE A 683 -5.09 -2.11 -4.48
N PRO A 684 -3.99 -1.35 -4.57
CA PRO A 684 -3.41 -0.96 -5.85
C PRO A 684 -2.93 -2.19 -6.65
N PRO A 685 -3.10 -2.20 -7.99
CA PRO A 685 -2.79 -3.37 -8.81
C PRO A 685 -1.29 -3.66 -8.94
N GLY A 686 -0.41 -2.67 -8.71
CA GLY A 686 1.03 -2.81 -8.65
C GLY A 686 1.58 -3.28 -7.30
N HIS A 687 0.83 -3.07 -6.22
CA HIS A 687 1.24 -3.39 -4.85
C HIS A 687 1.59 -4.88 -4.67
N SER A 688 2.50 -5.18 -3.72
CA SER A 688 2.98 -6.54 -3.44
C SER A 688 1.91 -7.49 -2.87
N ASP A 689 0.74 -6.98 -2.49
CA ASP A 689 -0.43 -7.78 -2.11
C ASP A 689 -1.27 -8.24 -3.31
N CYS A 690 -1.09 -7.66 -4.50
CA CYS A 690 -1.85 -8.05 -5.68
C CYS A 690 -1.15 -9.19 -6.43
N LEU A 691 -1.82 -10.32 -6.63
CA LEU A 691 -1.26 -11.53 -7.25
C LEU A 691 -0.71 -11.28 -8.66
N LYS A 692 0.55 -11.68 -8.90
CA LYS A 692 1.31 -11.46 -10.14
C LYS A 692 0.52 -11.74 -11.43
N VAL A 693 -0.22 -12.84 -11.48
CA VAL A 693 -0.99 -13.25 -12.67
C VAL A 693 -2.23 -12.36 -12.88
N TRP A 694 -2.94 -12.00 -11.80
CA TRP A 694 -4.08 -11.08 -11.89
C TRP A 694 -3.60 -9.68 -12.28
N SER A 695 -2.55 -9.17 -11.63
CA SER A 695 -1.93 -7.87 -11.91
C SER A 695 -1.42 -7.79 -13.36
N ARG A 696 -0.77 -8.84 -13.89
CA ARG A 696 -0.38 -8.92 -15.30
C ARG A 696 -1.58 -8.78 -16.25
N ASN A 697 -2.69 -9.43 -15.95
CA ASN A 697 -3.91 -9.35 -16.74
C ASN A 697 -4.55 -7.97 -16.67
N TYR A 698 -4.65 -7.38 -15.47
CA TYR A 698 -5.08 -6.01 -15.28
C TYR A 698 -4.23 -5.02 -16.09
N TYR A 699 -2.89 -5.13 -16.02
CA TYR A 699 -1.95 -4.31 -16.78
C TYR A 699 -2.12 -4.44 -18.30
N ALA A 700 -2.48 -5.63 -18.80
CA ALA A 700 -2.82 -5.85 -20.20
C ALA A 700 -4.14 -5.17 -20.59
N ILE A 701 -5.14 -5.13 -19.69
CA ILE A 701 -6.41 -4.42 -19.89
C ILE A 701 -6.17 -2.90 -19.95
N ILE A 702 -5.39 -2.34 -19.02
CA ILE A 702 -4.98 -0.92 -19.07
C ILE A 702 -4.22 -0.63 -20.38
N ASN A 703 -3.33 -1.53 -20.81
CA ASN A 703 -2.63 -1.43 -22.10
C ASN A 703 -3.57 -1.47 -23.32
N ARG A 704 -4.66 -2.25 -23.29
CA ARG A 704 -5.65 -2.29 -24.38
C ARG A 704 -6.52 -1.03 -24.43
N TYR A 705 -6.89 -0.48 -23.28
CA TYR A 705 -7.89 0.59 -23.15
C TYR A 705 -7.32 1.95 -22.68
N GLU A 706 -6.03 2.21 -22.94
CA GLU A 706 -5.33 3.45 -22.52
C GLU A 706 -5.98 4.76 -23.01
N SER A 707 -6.72 4.72 -24.12
CA SER A 707 -7.44 5.87 -24.68
C SER A 707 -8.82 6.10 -24.03
N THR A 708 -9.31 5.10 -23.29
CA THR A 708 -10.65 5.07 -22.66
C THR A 708 -10.55 5.35 -21.16
N ILE A 709 -9.54 4.79 -20.47
CA ILE A 709 -9.31 4.97 -19.04
C ILE A 709 -8.53 6.26 -18.78
N ALA A 710 -9.18 7.26 -18.16
CA ALA A 710 -8.60 8.59 -17.93
C ALA A 710 -7.81 8.70 -16.61
N ALA A 711 -8.21 7.95 -15.58
CA ALA A 711 -7.54 7.86 -14.28
C ALA A 711 -8.00 6.63 -13.49
N GLN A 712 -7.21 6.22 -12.50
CA GLN A 712 -7.53 5.15 -11.55
C GLN A 712 -7.28 5.62 -10.10
N PHE A 713 -8.05 5.13 -9.13
CA PHE A 713 -7.98 5.55 -7.72
C PHE A 713 -8.07 4.35 -6.76
N PHE A 714 -7.12 4.27 -5.82
CA PHE A 714 -6.95 3.16 -4.87
C PHE A 714 -6.68 3.67 -3.45
N GLY A 715 -6.50 2.78 -2.47
CA GLY A 715 -6.20 3.07 -1.07
C GLY A 715 -5.17 2.09 -0.52
N HIS A 716 -5.46 1.45 0.62
CA HIS A 716 -4.79 0.28 1.18
C HIS A 716 -3.38 0.48 1.73
N THR A 717 -2.50 1.20 1.04
CA THR A 717 -1.11 1.39 1.50
C THR A 717 -0.97 2.43 2.61
N HIS A 718 -2.02 3.22 2.86
CA HIS A 718 -2.11 4.34 3.80
C HIS A 718 -1.27 5.58 3.44
N TYR A 719 -0.36 5.49 2.46
CA TYR A 719 0.58 6.54 2.10
C TYR A 719 0.08 7.45 0.96
N ASP A 720 0.71 8.62 0.81
CA ASP A 720 0.44 9.55 -0.30
C ASP A 720 1.32 9.21 -1.52
N GLU A 721 0.84 8.29 -2.37
CA GLU A 721 1.60 7.76 -3.51
C GLU A 721 0.77 7.51 -4.79
N PHE A 722 1.39 6.94 -5.83
CA PHE A 722 0.81 6.70 -7.15
C PHE A 722 1.53 5.55 -7.88
N GLU A 723 0.92 4.93 -8.89
CA GLU A 723 1.56 3.93 -9.75
C GLU A 723 1.49 4.34 -11.23
N VAL A 724 2.64 4.40 -11.92
CA VAL A 724 2.72 4.66 -13.36
C VAL A 724 2.62 3.35 -14.16
N PHE A 725 1.81 3.37 -15.22
CA PHE A 725 1.68 2.28 -16.19
C PHE A 725 2.42 2.62 -17.48
N TYR A 726 3.00 1.61 -18.13
CA TYR A 726 3.80 1.73 -19.36
C TYR A 726 3.29 0.78 -20.45
N ASP A 727 3.68 1.04 -21.69
CA ASP A 727 3.35 0.18 -22.84
C ASP A 727 4.08 -1.18 -22.74
N HIS A 728 3.40 -2.26 -23.12
CA HIS A 728 3.94 -3.62 -23.04
C HIS A 728 5.12 -3.87 -23.99
N HIS A 729 5.22 -3.13 -25.10
CA HIS A 729 6.31 -3.21 -26.06
C HIS A 729 7.36 -2.10 -25.87
N ASP A 730 6.94 -0.94 -25.36
CA ASP A 730 7.82 0.20 -25.04
C ASP A 730 7.67 0.65 -23.59
N ILE A 731 8.45 0.05 -22.70
CA ILE A 731 8.49 0.40 -21.27
C ILE A 731 9.06 1.80 -20.96
N SER A 732 9.43 2.60 -21.97
CA SER A 732 9.71 4.02 -21.82
C SER A 732 8.48 4.91 -22.03
N ARG A 733 7.44 4.39 -22.71
CA ARG A 733 6.20 5.10 -22.95
C ARG A 733 5.21 4.88 -21.81
N SER A 734 5.05 5.89 -20.97
CA SER A 734 3.98 5.92 -19.96
C SER A 734 2.59 6.03 -20.64
N ILE A 735 1.57 5.37 -20.05
CA ILE A 735 0.22 5.23 -20.67
C ILE A 735 -0.94 5.53 -19.70
N ASN A 736 -0.76 5.34 -18.40
CA ASN A 736 -1.81 5.53 -17.40
C ASN A 736 -1.24 5.79 -16.01
N ILE A 737 -2.11 6.23 -15.10
CA ILE A 737 -1.75 6.62 -13.73
C ILE A 737 -2.83 6.12 -12.77
N ALA A 738 -2.39 5.46 -11.70
CA ALA A 738 -3.22 5.16 -10.54
C ALA A 738 -2.81 6.05 -9.37
N TYR A 739 -3.78 6.69 -8.71
CA TYR A 739 -3.54 7.52 -7.53
C TYR A 739 -3.91 6.74 -6.27
N VAL A 740 -2.98 6.62 -5.32
CA VAL A 740 -3.21 5.91 -4.06
C VAL A 740 -3.62 6.91 -2.99
N GLY A 741 -4.81 6.72 -2.43
CA GLY A 741 -5.44 7.53 -1.39
C GLY A 741 -4.67 7.38 -0.07
N PRO A 742 -4.35 8.49 0.61
CA PRO A 742 -3.66 8.42 1.89
C PRO A 742 -4.70 8.18 2.99
N SER A 743 -4.38 7.37 4.00
CA SER A 743 -5.39 6.95 4.98
C SER A 743 -5.92 8.08 5.85
N VAL A 744 -7.16 7.93 6.32
CA VAL A 744 -7.64 8.71 7.47
C VAL A 744 -7.04 8.16 8.77
N SER A 745 -6.80 6.84 8.85
CA SER A 745 -6.14 6.24 10.02
C SER A 745 -4.70 6.75 10.21
N PRO A 746 -4.28 7.05 11.46
CA PRO A 746 -2.88 7.31 11.76
C PRO A 746 -2.02 6.03 11.76
N TYR A 747 -2.64 4.84 11.69
CA TYR A 747 -1.98 3.53 11.71
C TYR A 747 -1.02 3.36 10.52
N TYR A 748 0.29 3.25 10.71
CA TYR A 748 1.04 3.71 11.88
C TYR A 748 2.20 4.63 11.42
N ASP A 749 2.73 5.43 12.33
CA ASP A 749 3.64 6.56 12.08
C ASP A 749 3.08 7.67 11.16
N LEU A 750 1.75 7.77 10.98
CA LEU A 750 1.10 8.72 10.07
C LEU A 750 0.25 9.80 10.78
N ASN A 751 0.14 10.97 10.15
CA ASN A 751 -0.99 11.87 10.41
C ASN A 751 -2.27 11.31 9.74
N PRO A 752 -3.47 11.63 10.25
CA PRO A 752 -4.72 11.51 9.50
C PRO A 752 -4.76 12.45 8.28
N GLY A 753 -5.28 11.98 7.15
CA GLY A 753 -5.39 12.77 5.92
C GLY A 753 -6.55 12.37 5.01
N TYR A 754 -6.83 13.21 4.00
CA TYR A 754 -7.77 12.96 2.91
C TYR A 754 -7.30 13.71 1.65
N ARG A 755 -7.90 13.45 0.47
CA ARG A 755 -7.50 14.14 -0.78
C ARG A 755 -8.69 14.74 -1.54
N ILE A 756 -8.45 15.88 -2.18
CA ILE A 756 -9.34 16.49 -3.18
C ILE A 756 -8.68 16.40 -4.55
N TYR A 757 -9.37 15.87 -5.56
CA TYR A 757 -8.96 15.97 -6.97
C TYR A 757 -9.74 17.06 -7.68
N TYR A 758 -9.09 17.73 -8.62
CA TYR A 758 -9.70 18.62 -9.60
C TYR A 758 -9.66 17.90 -10.94
N ILE A 759 -10.82 17.54 -11.49
CA ILE A 759 -10.97 16.68 -12.68
C ILE A 759 -11.60 17.46 -13.83
N ASP A 760 -11.20 17.15 -15.06
CA ASP A 760 -11.71 17.81 -16.26
C ASP A 760 -13.22 17.58 -16.45
N GLY A 761 -14.00 18.68 -16.41
CA GLY A 761 -15.44 18.67 -16.21
C GLY A 761 -16.26 18.59 -17.51
N ASP A 762 -17.51 19.05 -17.46
CA ASP A 762 -18.46 18.92 -18.58
C ASP A 762 -18.24 19.98 -19.68
N HIS A 763 -17.56 19.60 -20.76
CA HIS A 763 -17.39 20.40 -22.00
C HIS A 763 -17.06 19.53 -23.23
N ASP A 764 -17.20 20.11 -24.43
CA ASP A 764 -17.10 19.43 -25.74
C ASP A 764 -15.77 18.70 -26.03
N LYS A 765 -14.70 19.01 -25.29
CA LYS A 765 -13.36 18.42 -25.47
C LYS A 765 -12.86 17.63 -24.26
N THR A 766 -13.74 17.34 -23.30
CA THR A 766 -13.35 16.82 -21.98
C THR A 766 -12.54 15.52 -22.06
N THR A 767 -11.41 15.55 -21.38
CA THR A 767 -10.49 14.41 -21.21
C THR A 767 -10.90 13.50 -20.07
N ARG A 768 -11.68 14.03 -19.09
CA ARG A 768 -11.89 13.48 -17.74
C ARG A 768 -10.58 13.18 -16.97
N ALA A 769 -9.44 13.77 -17.36
CA ALA A 769 -8.19 13.59 -16.64
C ALA A 769 -8.17 14.38 -15.32
N VAL A 770 -7.24 14.04 -14.43
CA VAL A 770 -6.95 14.85 -13.23
C VAL A 770 -6.11 16.07 -13.65
N ILE A 771 -6.57 17.27 -13.29
CA ILE A 771 -5.94 18.56 -13.58
C ILE A 771 -4.93 18.95 -12.49
N ASP A 772 -5.30 18.77 -11.22
CA ASP A 772 -4.41 18.87 -10.04
C ASP A 772 -5.03 18.06 -8.89
N HIS A 773 -4.26 17.82 -7.82
CA HIS A 773 -4.80 17.28 -6.57
C HIS A 773 -4.23 17.97 -5.35
N GLU A 774 -5.03 18.06 -4.29
CA GLU A 774 -4.67 18.63 -2.99
C GLU A 774 -4.82 17.57 -1.90
N SER A 775 -3.71 17.19 -1.25
CA SER A 775 -3.79 16.39 -0.03
C SER A 775 -3.95 17.29 1.19
N TRP A 776 -4.87 16.93 2.07
CA TRP A 776 -5.19 17.62 3.32
C TRP A 776 -4.83 16.72 4.50
N THR A 777 -4.35 17.31 5.59
CA THR A 777 -3.81 16.57 6.75
C THR A 777 -4.17 17.26 8.06
N MET A 778 -4.16 16.51 9.16
CA MET A 778 -4.22 17.01 10.52
C MET A 778 -2.93 16.66 11.25
N ASN A 779 -2.22 17.65 11.79
CA ASN A 779 -1.04 17.38 12.62
C ASN A 779 -1.49 16.77 13.96
N LEU A 780 -1.40 15.45 14.07
CA LEU A 780 -1.92 14.70 15.23
C LEU A 780 -1.18 15.04 16.53
N ARG A 781 0.09 15.47 16.44
CA ARG A 781 0.87 15.90 17.60
C ARG A 781 0.33 17.21 18.16
N GLU A 782 0.01 18.16 17.29
CA GLU A 782 -0.55 19.45 17.66
C GLU A 782 -2.01 19.32 18.12
N ALA A 783 -2.81 18.48 17.46
CA ALA A 783 -4.19 18.18 17.86
C ALA A 783 -4.27 17.61 19.30
N ASN A 784 -3.36 16.69 19.64
CA ASN A 784 -3.26 16.12 20.99
C ASN A 784 -2.64 17.10 22.00
N LEU A 785 -1.71 17.98 21.59
CA LEU A 785 -1.07 18.96 22.48
C LEU A 785 -2.01 20.13 22.85
N TYR A 786 -2.74 20.67 21.87
CA TYR A 786 -3.64 21.81 22.05
C TYR A 786 -5.08 21.39 22.39
N GLY A 787 -5.41 20.11 22.27
CA GLY A 787 -6.72 19.54 22.63
C GLY A 787 -7.82 19.69 21.57
N TYR A 788 -7.55 20.43 20.49
CA TYR A 788 -8.41 20.63 19.31
C TYR A 788 -7.62 20.40 18.00
N PRO A 789 -8.25 19.84 16.97
CA PRO A 789 -7.61 19.51 15.70
C PRO A 789 -7.57 20.72 14.76
N ILE A 790 -6.52 20.78 13.93
CA ILE A 790 -6.41 21.72 12.82
C ILE A 790 -6.13 20.91 11.55
N TRP A 791 -7.08 20.92 10.63
CA TRP A 791 -6.92 20.38 9.28
C TRP A 791 -6.44 21.47 8.33
N PHE A 792 -5.49 21.17 7.47
CA PHE A 792 -4.93 22.12 6.51
C PHE A 792 -4.50 21.42 5.21
N LYS A 793 -4.51 22.18 4.10
CA LYS A 793 -3.92 21.73 2.84
C LYS A 793 -2.41 21.55 3.02
N LEU A 794 -1.94 20.32 2.81
CA LEU A 794 -0.54 19.97 2.94
C LEU A 794 0.26 20.36 1.69
N TYR A 795 -0.32 20.18 0.50
CA TYR A 795 0.22 20.61 -0.79
C TYR A 795 -0.86 20.59 -1.90
N SER A 796 -0.56 21.16 -3.08
CA SER A 796 -1.13 20.68 -4.35
C SER A 796 -0.02 20.12 -5.23
N ALA A 797 -0.31 19.06 -5.99
CA ALA A 797 0.71 18.27 -6.68
C ALA A 797 1.53 19.10 -7.68
N ARG A 798 0.83 19.85 -8.56
CA ARG A 798 1.50 20.70 -9.56
C ARG A 798 2.35 21.80 -8.92
N GLN A 799 1.87 22.39 -7.83
CA GLN A 799 2.61 23.43 -7.11
C GLN A 799 3.86 22.87 -6.40
N ALA A 800 3.75 21.71 -5.74
CA ALA A 800 4.82 21.14 -4.92
C ALA A 800 5.95 20.52 -5.75
N PHE A 801 5.61 19.87 -6.87
CA PHE A 801 6.55 19.13 -7.69
C PHE A 801 6.95 19.86 -8.98
N GLY A 802 6.43 21.06 -9.21
CA GLY A 802 6.76 21.90 -10.38
C GLY A 802 6.30 21.26 -11.69
N MET A 803 5.06 20.76 -11.73
CA MET A 803 4.51 20.01 -12.87
C MET A 803 3.51 20.87 -13.67
N GLU A 804 3.70 20.94 -14.99
CA GLU A 804 2.79 21.69 -15.86
C GLU A 804 1.39 21.05 -15.96
N ALA A 805 1.34 19.71 -15.95
CA ALA A 805 0.12 18.89 -15.94
C ALA A 805 0.38 17.58 -15.16
N LEU A 806 -0.65 16.73 -14.99
CA LEU A 806 -0.59 15.46 -14.27
C LEU A 806 -0.83 14.23 -15.17
N ARG A 807 -0.33 14.26 -16.42
CA ARG A 807 -0.40 13.11 -17.33
C ARG A 807 0.59 12.03 -16.86
N PRO A 808 0.46 10.75 -17.28
CA PRO A 808 1.40 9.68 -16.94
C PRO A 808 2.86 10.04 -17.24
N GLN A 809 3.09 10.80 -18.31
CA GLN A 809 4.44 11.23 -18.72
C GLN A 809 5.03 12.33 -17.83
N ASP A 810 4.18 13.12 -17.17
CA ASP A 810 4.59 14.12 -16.20
C ASP A 810 4.95 13.44 -14.86
N TRP A 811 4.20 12.39 -14.48
CA TRP A 811 4.49 11.54 -13.31
C TRP A 811 5.75 10.68 -13.47
N ASP A 812 5.96 10.05 -14.64
CA ASP A 812 7.21 9.36 -14.99
C ASP A 812 8.41 10.31 -14.87
N GLN A 813 8.29 11.52 -15.42
CA GLN A 813 9.31 12.57 -15.26
C GLN A 813 9.56 12.98 -13.80
N LEU A 814 8.54 12.92 -12.92
CA LEU A 814 8.73 13.18 -11.49
C LEU A 814 9.55 12.07 -10.82
N VAL A 815 9.25 10.79 -11.10
CA VAL A 815 10.06 9.65 -10.59
C VAL A 815 11.51 9.77 -11.09
N GLU A 816 11.70 10.08 -12.38
CA GLU A 816 13.01 10.31 -12.99
C GLU A 816 13.78 11.49 -12.35
N LYS A 817 13.11 12.61 -12.04
CA LYS A 817 13.72 13.72 -11.27
C LYS A 817 14.08 13.27 -9.85
N MET A 818 13.15 12.67 -9.10
CA MET A 818 13.38 12.22 -7.72
C MET A 818 14.51 11.20 -7.59
N THR A 819 14.75 10.36 -8.60
CA THR A 819 15.93 9.47 -8.65
C THR A 819 17.22 10.29 -8.53
N ASN A 820 17.34 11.39 -9.29
CA ASN A 820 18.57 12.18 -9.44
C ASN A 820 18.66 13.39 -8.46
N GLU A 821 17.54 13.88 -7.94
CA GLU A 821 17.44 15.08 -7.10
C GLU A 821 17.03 14.72 -5.65
N PRO A 822 17.97 14.62 -4.69
CA PRO A 822 17.66 14.19 -3.33
C PRO A 822 16.65 15.09 -2.61
N GLN A 823 16.69 16.42 -2.84
CA GLN A 823 15.77 17.36 -2.18
C GLN A 823 14.32 17.17 -2.62
N LEU A 824 14.09 16.83 -3.89
CA LEU A 824 12.75 16.54 -4.41
C LEU A 824 12.22 15.21 -3.87
N PHE A 825 13.09 14.20 -3.75
CA PHE A 825 12.73 12.95 -3.07
C PHE A 825 12.41 13.16 -1.58
N GLU A 826 13.18 13.95 -0.83
CA GLU A 826 12.87 14.26 0.58
C GLU A 826 11.55 15.03 0.75
N LEU A 827 11.21 15.91 -0.20
CA LEU A 827 9.93 16.59 -0.24
C LEU A 827 8.78 15.60 -0.48
N PHE A 828 8.91 14.72 -1.47
CA PHE A 828 7.94 13.64 -1.71
C PHE A 828 7.82 12.71 -0.50
N TYR A 829 8.93 12.25 0.07
CA TYR A 829 8.96 11.34 1.21
C TYR A 829 8.34 11.95 2.48
N LYS A 830 8.46 13.28 2.67
CA LYS A 830 7.69 14.01 3.68
C LYS A 830 6.18 13.92 3.42
N TYR A 831 5.73 14.09 2.18
CA TYR A 831 4.31 14.05 1.83
C TYR A 831 3.71 12.64 1.84
N TYR A 832 4.48 11.61 1.43
CA TYR A 832 4.17 10.18 1.53
C TYR A 832 3.64 9.80 2.92
N TYR A 833 4.31 10.28 3.98
CA TYR A 833 3.92 10.10 5.37
C TYR A 833 2.94 11.17 5.91
N LYS A 834 2.19 11.86 5.04
CA LYS A 834 1.26 12.97 5.38
C LYS A 834 1.90 14.06 6.26
N ALA A 835 3.20 14.30 6.08
CA ALA A 835 4.08 15.15 6.89
C ALA A 835 4.13 14.80 8.39
N SER A 836 4.01 13.51 8.72
CA SER A 836 4.19 12.99 10.08
C SER A 836 5.55 13.41 10.69
N PRO A 837 5.57 13.85 11.96
CA PRO A 837 6.80 14.18 12.69
C PRO A 837 7.54 12.95 13.23
N VAL A 838 6.95 11.74 13.14
CA VAL A 838 7.59 10.47 13.56
C VAL A 838 8.02 9.59 12.40
N ARG A 839 7.80 10.04 11.15
CA ARG A 839 8.26 9.38 9.92
C ARG A 839 9.69 8.81 10.07
N PRO A 840 9.93 7.53 9.74
CA PRO A 840 11.24 6.90 9.87
C PRO A 840 12.29 7.53 8.92
N ILE A 841 13.55 7.16 9.12
CA ILE A 841 14.65 7.57 8.23
C ILE A 841 14.64 6.66 7.01
N CYS A 842 14.54 7.24 5.81
CA CYS A 842 14.68 6.50 4.56
C CYS A 842 16.16 6.35 4.21
N ASP A 843 16.64 5.11 4.12
CA ASP A 843 17.96 4.79 3.57
C ASP A 843 17.90 4.60 2.05
N ILE A 844 19.01 4.15 1.45
CA ILE A 844 19.11 3.94 0.01
C ILE A 844 18.17 2.83 -0.49
N GLU A 845 17.93 1.79 0.30
CA GLU A 845 17.05 0.67 -0.08
C GLU A 845 15.57 1.04 0.08
N CYS A 846 15.24 1.85 1.09
CA CYS A 846 13.96 2.55 1.19
C CYS A 846 13.71 3.45 -0.02
N LYS A 847 14.69 4.28 -0.42
CA LYS A 847 14.55 5.16 -1.60
C LYS A 847 14.37 4.36 -2.88
N LYS A 848 15.16 3.29 -3.09
CA LYS A 848 14.98 2.37 -4.22
C LYS A 848 13.57 1.78 -4.23
N ARG A 849 13.10 1.24 -3.09
CA ARG A 849 11.78 0.64 -2.98
C ARG A 849 10.69 1.62 -3.40
N ILE A 850 10.57 2.77 -2.74
CA ILE A 850 9.55 3.76 -3.06
C ILE A 850 9.60 4.17 -4.55
N LEU A 851 10.78 4.48 -5.11
CA LEU A 851 10.90 4.85 -6.53
C LEU A 851 10.63 3.70 -7.51
N CYS A 852 10.80 2.44 -7.10
CA CYS A 852 10.37 1.29 -7.88
C CYS A 852 8.86 1.11 -7.84
N ASP A 853 8.25 1.22 -6.66
CA ASP A 853 6.84 0.94 -6.45
C ASP A 853 6.00 2.01 -7.19
N LEU A 854 6.43 3.29 -7.16
CA LEU A 854 5.86 4.36 -8.00
C LEU A 854 5.92 4.09 -9.51
N ARG A 855 6.89 3.29 -9.97
CA ARG A 855 7.08 2.88 -11.37
C ARG A 855 6.38 1.56 -11.71
N SER A 856 5.77 0.89 -10.74
CA SER A 856 5.36 -0.52 -10.85
C SER A 856 3.85 -0.71 -10.81
N GLY A 857 3.09 -0.20 -11.78
CA GLY A 857 1.66 -0.55 -11.96
C GLY A 857 1.38 -2.05 -12.24
N ARG A 858 2.41 -2.92 -12.20
CA ARG A 858 2.35 -4.39 -12.27
C ARG A 858 3.15 -5.00 -11.13
N SER A 859 2.51 -5.84 -10.33
CA SER A 859 3.10 -6.43 -9.12
C SER A 859 4.13 -7.51 -9.44
N HIS A 860 5.06 -7.70 -8.50
CA HIS A 860 6.15 -8.70 -8.55
C HIS A 860 6.94 -8.68 -9.88
N ASP A 861 7.11 -7.50 -10.47
CA ASP A 861 7.78 -7.28 -11.76
C ASP A 861 8.89 -6.20 -11.70
N ARG A 862 9.30 -5.83 -10.48
CA ARG A 862 10.32 -4.80 -10.19
C ARG A 862 11.62 -4.98 -10.98
N LYS A 863 11.99 -6.24 -11.28
CA LYS A 863 13.16 -6.60 -12.11
C LYS A 863 13.12 -5.99 -13.51
N ASN A 864 11.94 -5.86 -14.12
CA ASN A 864 11.76 -5.33 -15.47
C ASN A 864 11.47 -3.82 -15.44
N LEU A 865 10.60 -3.37 -14.54
CA LEU A 865 10.15 -1.97 -14.49
C LEU A 865 11.17 -1.03 -13.83
N CYS A 866 11.99 -1.49 -12.88
CA CYS A 866 12.84 -0.61 -12.05
C CYS A 866 14.36 -0.72 -12.29
N GLN A 867 14.86 -1.65 -13.13
CA GLN A 867 16.30 -1.90 -13.30
C GLN A 867 17.12 -0.63 -13.63
N THR A 868 16.53 0.29 -14.38
CA THR A 868 17.15 1.58 -14.76
C THR A 868 17.24 2.57 -13.59
N ILE A 869 16.30 2.54 -12.64
CA ILE A 869 16.31 3.38 -11.43
C ILE A 869 17.31 2.81 -10.42
N GLU A 870 17.24 1.51 -10.12
CA GLU A 870 18.12 0.86 -9.14
C GLU A 870 19.60 1.04 -9.51
N SER A 871 19.97 0.77 -10.76
CA SER A 871 21.34 0.92 -11.26
C SER A 871 21.87 2.37 -11.23
N ARG A 872 21.00 3.38 -11.37
CA ARG A 872 21.37 4.80 -11.23
C ARG A 872 21.56 5.22 -9.77
N ILE A 873 20.72 4.72 -8.87
CA ILE A 873 20.88 4.93 -7.42
C ILE A 873 22.16 4.23 -6.92
N ASP A 874 22.44 3.02 -7.39
CA ASP A 874 23.68 2.31 -7.05
C ASP A 874 24.92 3.04 -7.58
N THR A 875 24.95 3.45 -8.86
CA THR A 875 26.11 4.16 -9.42
C THR A 875 26.36 5.51 -8.72
N THR A 876 25.33 6.31 -8.47
CA THR A 876 25.48 7.57 -7.71
C THR A 876 25.94 7.33 -6.27
N SER A 877 25.48 6.27 -5.60
CA SER A 877 26.01 5.88 -4.28
C SER A 877 27.52 5.57 -4.34
N THR A 878 27.99 4.80 -5.33
CA THR A 878 29.42 4.45 -5.44
C THR A 878 30.32 5.64 -5.74
N LEU A 879 29.79 6.72 -6.35
CA LEU A 879 30.49 7.98 -6.53
C LEU A 879 30.65 8.71 -5.20
N SER A 880 29.58 8.79 -4.38
CA SER A 880 29.64 9.36 -3.02
C SER A 880 30.70 8.67 -2.15
N TRP A 881 30.84 7.33 -2.22
CA TRP A 881 31.94 6.63 -1.52
C TRP A 881 33.34 7.02 -2.02
N ARG A 882 33.51 7.36 -3.30
CA ARG A 882 34.79 7.86 -3.83
C ARG A 882 35.05 9.28 -3.36
N GLU A 883 34.05 10.16 -3.41
CA GLU A 883 34.16 11.54 -2.94
C GLU A 883 34.42 11.60 -1.42
N TRP A 884 33.77 10.73 -0.63
CA TRP A 884 34.06 10.56 0.79
C TRP A 884 35.51 10.09 1.03
N ILE A 885 36.03 9.15 0.23
CA ILE A 885 37.44 8.73 0.30
C ILE A 885 38.38 9.88 -0.06
N TYR A 886 38.12 10.63 -1.14
CA TYR A 886 38.93 11.78 -1.53
C TYR A 886 38.92 12.89 -0.46
N ASN A 887 37.76 13.23 0.08
CA ASN A 887 37.61 14.21 1.16
C ASN A 887 38.33 13.74 2.43
N THR A 888 38.18 12.47 2.84
CA THR A 888 38.87 11.91 4.01
C THR A 888 40.40 11.88 3.83
N ILE A 889 40.91 11.61 2.62
CA ILE A 889 42.35 11.66 2.32
C ILE A 889 42.86 13.10 2.31
N SER A 890 42.13 14.05 1.74
CA SER A 890 42.54 15.47 1.71
C SER A 890 42.52 16.13 3.10
N VAL A 891 41.59 15.73 3.99
CA VAL A 891 41.59 16.11 5.42
C VAL A 891 42.72 15.43 6.20
N SER A 892 43.38 14.41 5.64
CA SER A 892 44.55 13.74 6.22
C SER A 892 45.90 14.29 5.70
N MET A 893 45.89 15.43 4.98
CA MET A 893 47.10 16.06 4.42
C MET A 893 47.12 17.61 4.59
N VAL A 894 46.74 18.08 5.78
CA VAL A 894 46.94 19.47 6.26
C VAL A 894 47.52 19.43 7.67
#